data_AF-A0A8T4EHQ8-F1
#
_entry.id   AF-A0A8T4EHQ8-F1
#
_cell.length_a   1.000
_cell.length_b   1.000
_cell.length_c   1.000
_cell.angle_alpha   90.00
_cell.angle_beta   90.00
_cell.angle_gamma   90.00
#
_symmetry.space_group_name_H-M   'P 1'
#
loop_
_entity.id
_entity.type
_entity.pdbx_description
1 polymer ?
#
loop_
_entity_poly.entity_id
_entity_poly.type
_entity_poly.pdbx_seq_one_letter_code
_entity_poly.pdbx_strand_id
1 'polypeptide(L)'
;MKIKKISLLKYGPLEDRTYSINQSFQCITGPNESGKTLLIDAIIKFLLPIKTQSPYGKELHRISEPPHGLLLMDLNGEEVEVSGSSSVDLLNESLEDIRDLLIIRNSDLEILKQESCFDRATDKLLGLRSADINVIIAALKAEGSLTEKTLEISRAGSIENPGNQLDIARQLLASIKNYLARDDVASIKNNELEILEITESLRIFNKRKDELNKARNLREYKKLEHACQTAEKYLEEISVVPEDFIAKSASLLKEHSELAISYPTDTNRREFLNRILIILSIGSLIGVILSFVLQLGLIGIIQSFGVLVGFILVLYLRLSTEMRINRFNRIENEIKMLLESLSIETSLSSNYRKELQDYLSRIMRMNEKVTESLGIMKSEIVIENTHPDTIIKETKKELQKRLPDIDDSITREYNHEQLKETDIAIKEKGEHLSMLKAISKTHLDHLADFETRLGTLRFEKFLGRSCRYITDSMDSLNLVVEELSDFIDCINSGSANCKIGIEIFSQMDDEEKEKVTELLNKSKAVDFFKRITGGRYTTISYNHEAREVLVQKDDGKSFETSSLSKGTLDQLYLSLRIGLAGQIFGKSPGFFIMDDPFLASDTTRRDLQIAILEEILHENWQILYFTANQTLADKLHSCFGGNAIVLDPLQ
;
A
#
# COMPACT_ATOMS: atom_id res chain seq x y z
N MET A 1 -17.94 59.01 15.23
CA MET A 1 -18.69 58.02 16.01
C MET A 1 -18.71 58.43 17.47
N LYS A 2 -19.85 58.36 18.17
CA LYS A 2 -19.94 58.69 19.61
C LYS A 2 -20.90 57.75 20.34
N ILE A 3 -20.56 57.33 21.55
CA ILE A 3 -21.47 56.64 22.48
C ILE A 3 -22.39 57.70 23.09
N LYS A 4 -23.72 57.51 22.99
CA LYS A 4 -24.74 58.42 23.52
C LYS A 4 -25.37 57.88 24.80
N LYS A 5 -25.57 56.57 24.89
CA LYS A 5 -26.23 55.95 26.03
C LYS A 5 -25.72 54.55 26.27
N ILE A 6 -25.54 54.19 27.54
CA ILE A 6 -25.21 52.84 27.98
C ILE A 6 -26.36 52.39 28.89
N SER A 7 -27.12 51.38 28.48
CA SER A 7 -28.23 50.83 29.25
C SER A 7 -27.92 49.38 29.60
N LEU A 8 -27.77 49.09 30.88
CA LEU A 8 -27.53 47.76 31.42
C LEU A 8 -28.76 47.34 32.23
N LEU A 9 -29.52 46.38 31.69
CA LEU A 9 -30.58 45.70 32.44
C LEU A 9 -29.96 44.73 33.44
N LYS A 10 -28.99 43.93 32.98
CA LYS A 10 -28.27 42.98 33.83
C LYS A 10 -26.88 42.64 33.28
N TYR A 11 -25.86 42.79 34.11
CA TYR A 11 -24.51 42.30 33.87
C TYR A 11 -23.74 42.09 35.18
N GLY A 12 -23.75 40.85 35.68
CA GLY A 12 -23.22 40.54 37.01
C GLY A 12 -23.91 41.38 38.10
N PRO A 13 -23.18 42.10 38.97
CA PRO A 13 -23.76 42.96 40.01
C PRO A 13 -24.30 44.31 39.47
N LEU A 14 -24.12 44.61 38.18
CA LEU A 14 -24.71 45.80 37.57
C LEU A 14 -26.11 45.47 37.07
N GLU A 15 -27.13 45.91 37.80
CA GLU A 15 -28.55 45.73 37.45
C GLU A 15 -29.26 47.09 37.36
N ASP A 16 -30.14 47.22 36.36
CA ASP A 16 -30.99 48.40 36.12
C ASP A 16 -30.25 49.75 36.12
N ARG A 17 -29.09 49.81 35.45
CA ARG A 17 -28.27 51.02 35.33
C ARG A 17 -28.38 51.63 33.94
N THR A 18 -28.62 52.93 33.86
CA THR A 18 -28.60 53.69 32.60
C THR A 18 -27.73 54.93 32.73
N TYR A 19 -26.80 55.10 31.81
CA TYR A 19 -25.87 56.23 31.74
C TYR A 19 -26.06 56.97 30.42
N SER A 20 -26.33 58.27 30.49
CA SER A 20 -26.40 59.14 29.30
C SER A 20 -25.07 59.88 29.13
N ILE A 21 -24.48 59.80 27.95
CA ILE A 21 -23.19 60.37 27.61
C ILE A 21 -23.45 61.57 26.67
N ASN A 22 -23.61 62.74 27.27
CA ASN A 22 -24.03 63.95 26.55
C ASN A 22 -22.86 64.88 26.21
N GLN A 23 -21.62 64.47 26.50
CA GLN A 23 -20.42 65.29 26.40
C GLN A 23 -19.35 64.57 25.58
N SER A 24 -18.49 65.32 24.91
CA SER A 24 -17.32 64.76 24.23
C SER A 24 -16.30 64.21 25.23
N PHE A 25 -16.14 64.85 26.40
CA PHE A 25 -15.39 64.30 27.51
C PHE A 25 -16.36 63.90 28.62
N GLN A 26 -16.34 62.64 29.05
CA GLN A 26 -17.17 62.15 30.13
C GLN A 26 -16.29 61.47 31.19
N CYS A 27 -16.18 62.11 32.36
CA CYS A 27 -15.55 61.49 33.54
C CYS A 27 -16.55 60.55 34.22
N ILE A 28 -16.12 59.33 34.53
CA ILE A 28 -16.84 58.29 35.25
C ILE A 28 -16.00 57.92 36.48
N THR A 29 -16.43 58.36 37.65
CA THR A 29 -15.67 58.22 38.91
C THR A 29 -16.44 57.35 39.91
N GLY A 30 -15.72 56.75 40.86
CA GLY A 30 -16.32 56.02 41.98
C GLY A 30 -15.24 55.37 42.84
N PRO A 31 -15.57 54.93 44.07
CA PRO A 31 -14.62 54.21 44.92
C PRO A 31 -14.20 52.86 44.28
N ASN A 32 -13.17 52.22 44.83
CA ASN A 32 -12.87 50.84 44.46
C ASN A 32 -14.12 49.96 44.63
N GLU A 33 -14.29 48.97 43.76
CA GLU A 33 -15.45 48.06 43.78
C GLU A 33 -16.80 48.69 43.37
N SER A 34 -16.81 49.92 42.83
CA SER A 34 -18.03 50.56 42.27
C SER A 34 -18.48 50.03 40.90
N GLY A 35 -17.90 48.92 40.42
CA GLY A 35 -18.25 48.33 39.13
C GLY A 35 -17.67 49.02 37.88
N LYS A 36 -16.74 49.97 37.99
CA LYS A 36 -16.08 50.64 36.83
C LYS A 36 -15.57 49.65 35.78
N THR A 37 -14.73 48.71 36.19
CA THR A 37 -14.15 47.71 35.28
C THR A 37 -15.22 46.83 34.64
N LEU A 38 -16.30 46.50 35.37
CA LEU A 38 -17.43 45.72 34.85
C LEU A 38 -18.24 46.52 33.83
N LEU A 39 -18.38 47.84 34.01
CA LEU A 39 -19.03 48.72 33.04
C LEU A 39 -18.21 48.81 31.75
N ILE A 40 -16.89 48.97 31.84
CA ILE A 40 -16.02 48.92 30.67
C ILE A 40 -16.13 47.58 29.97
N ASP A 41 -16.07 46.48 30.73
CA ASP A 41 -16.22 45.11 30.20
C ASP A 41 -17.55 44.92 29.45
N ALA A 42 -18.66 45.44 30.00
CA ALA A 42 -19.96 45.41 29.33
C ALA A 42 -19.96 46.20 28.01
N ILE A 43 -19.39 47.42 28.00
CA ILE A 43 -19.28 48.24 26.79
C ILE A 43 -18.50 47.49 25.70
N ILE A 44 -17.38 46.86 26.07
CA ILE A 44 -16.56 46.07 25.14
C ILE A 44 -17.36 44.90 24.56
N LYS A 45 -18.12 44.18 25.41
CA LYS A 45 -18.93 43.06 24.95
C LYS A 45 -20.13 43.45 24.08
N PHE A 46 -20.64 44.68 24.22
CA PHE A 46 -21.60 45.22 23.26
C PHE A 46 -20.93 45.51 21.92
N LEU A 47 -19.71 46.07 21.94
CA LEU A 47 -18.97 46.48 20.75
C LEU A 47 -18.30 45.34 19.98
N LEU A 48 -17.94 44.22 20.63
CA LEU A 48 -17.13 43.15 20.04
C LEU A 48 -17.84 41.77 20.04
N PRO A 49 -17.77 41.01 18.93
CA PRO A 49 -18.26 39.64 18.86
C PRO A 49 -17.66 38.71 19.92
N ILE A 50 -18.44 37.74 20.41
CA ILE A 50 -18.01 36.78 21.46
C ILE A 50 -16.71 36.04 21.07
N LYS A 51 -16.48 35.79 19.78
CA LYS A 51 -15.27 35.09 19.27
C LYS A 51 -13.99 35.94 19.33
N THR A 52 -14.08 37.27 19.22
CA THR A 52 -12.92 38.19 19.23
C THR A 52 -12.59 38.72 20.63
N GLN A 53 -13.35 38.31 21.66
CA GLN A 53 -13.12 38.74 23.04
C GLN A 53 -11.87 38.09 23.69
N SER A 54 -11.31 37.02 23.09
CA SER A 54 -10.20 36.24 23.65
C SER A 54 -8.91 36.31 22.82
N PRO A 55 -8.00 37.26 23.13
CA PRO A 55 -6.57 36.88 23.12
C PRO A 55 -5.73 37.42 24.30
N TYR A 56 -6.25 38.30 25.16
CA TYR A 56 -5.53 38.81 26.35
C TYR A 56 -6.38 38.71 27.62
N GLY A 57 -5.94 37.84 28.54
CA GLY A 57 -6.24 37.83 29.97
C GLY A 57 -7.62 37.32 30.39
N LYS A 58 -7.66 36.53 31.47
CA LYS A 58 -8.88 36.19 32.24
C LYS A 58 -9.64 37.42 32.78
N GLU A 59 -9.12 38.63 32.59
CA GLU A 59 -9.61 39.89 33.16
C GLU A 59 -10.77 40.55 32.40
N LEU A 60 -10.96 40.21 31.10
CA LEU A 60 -12.10 40.64 30.26
C LEU A 60 -13.22 39.58 30.15
N HIS A 61 -13.05 38.48 30.87
CA HIS A 61 -14.08 37.47 31.05
C HIS A 61 -14.37 37.30 32.56
N ARG A 62 -14.50 38.42 33.28
CA ARG A 62 -14.90 38.40 34.71
C ARG A 62 -16.29 37.78 34.86
N ILE A 63 -17.16 37.99 33.88
CA ILE A 63 -18.46 37.36 33.74
C ILE A 63 -18.46 36.60 32.41
N SER A 64 -18.92 35.35 32.40
CA SER A 64 -19.00 34.54 31.19
C SER A 64 -20.18 34.93 30.30
N GLU A 65 -21.28 35.37 30.91
CA GLU A 65 -22.51 35.78 30.23
C GLU A 65 -22.33 37.10 29.46
N PRO A 66 -23.10 37.32 28.37
CA PRO A 66 -23.17 38.62 27.70
C PRO A 66 -23.98 39.64 28.53
N PRO A 67 -23.70 40.95 28.40
CA PRO A 67 -24.51 41.98 29.03
C PRO A 67 -25.92 42.02 28.42
N HIS A 68 -26.95 42.03 29.26
CA HIS A 68 -28.33 42.29 28.84
C HIS A 68 -28.60 43.79 28.91
N GLY A 69 -28.93 44.38 27.77
CA GLY A 69 -29.12 45.82 27.63
C GLY A 69 -28.85 46.29 26.20
N LEU A 70 -28.56 47.58 26.05
CA LEU A 70 -28.20 48.18 24.76
C LEU A 70 -27.19 49.31 24.94
N LEU A 71 -26.37 49.49 23.92
CA LEU A 71 -25.50 50.64 23.73
C LEU A 71 -26.08 51.47 22.58
N LEU A 72 -26.41 52.74 22.81
CA LEU A 72 -26.84 53.65 21.74
C LEU A 72 -25.62 54.44 21.24
N MET A 73 -25.34 54.34 19.95
CA MET A 73 -24.22 55.02 19.30
C MET A 73 -24.70 55.93 18.19
N ASP A 74 -24.01 57.04 17.99
CA ASP A 74 -24.12 57.92 16.83
C ASP A 74 -22.98 57.56 15.86
N LEU A 75 -23.36 56.92 14.76
CA LEU A 75 -22.47 56.53 13.68
C LEU A 75 -22.78 57.43 12.48
N ASN A 76 -21.87 58.35 12.18
CA ASN A 76 -21.99 59.28 11.05
C ASN A 76 -23.30 60.08 11.00
N GLY A 77 -23.87 60.40 12.17
CA GLY A 77 -25.12 61.17 12.28
C GLY A 77 -26.38 60.32 12.39
N GLU A 78 -26.28 58.99 12.31
CA GLU A 78 -27.38 58.06 12.55
C GLU A 78 -27.27 57.41 13.93
N GLU A 79 -28.37 57.37 14.68
CA GLU A 79 -28.44 56.68 15.96
C GLU A 79 -28.70 55.19 15.73
N VAL A 80 -27.76 54.36 16.20
CA VAL A 80 -27.77 52.91 16.05
C VAL A 80 -27.76 52.26 17.43
N GLU A 81 -28.69 51.33 17.64
CA GLU A 81 -28.71 50.46 18.81
C GLU A 81 -27.79 49.26 18.60
N VAL A 82 -26.82 49.09 19.50
CA VAL A 82 -25.86 48.00 19.50
C VAL A 82 -26.17 47.10 20.70
N SER A 83 -26.76 45.93 20.43
CA SER A 83 -27.20 44.97 21.46
C SER A 83 -26.53 43.59 21.33
N GLY A 84 -25.34 43.53 20.74
CA GLY A 84 -24.57 42.29 20.53
C GLY A 84 -23.95 42.17 19.15
N SER A 85 -23.31 41.02 18.89
CA SER A 85 -22.34 40.78 17.82
C SER A 85 -22.83 40.98 16.38
N SER A 86 -24.13 41.12 16.13
CA SER A 86 -24.71 41.26 14.79
C SER A 86 -24.69 42.70 14.24
N SER A 87 -24.30 43.69 15.03
CA SER A 87 -24.43 45.12 14.67
C SER A 87 -23.07 45.78 14.37
N VAL A 88 -22.00 44.98 14.30
CA VAL A 88 -20.61 45.46 14.37
C VAL A 88 -19.92 45.49 13.00
N ASP A 89 -20.55 44.96 11.94
CA ASP A 89 -20.12 45.14 10.52
C ASP A 89 -20.13 46.62 10.08
N LEU A 90 -20.62 47.54 10.93
CA LEU A 90 -20.67 48.99 10.69
C LEU A 90 -19.31 49.69 10.86
N LEU A 91 -18.35 49.02 11.49
CA LEU A 91 -16.99 49.52 11.66
C LEU A 91 -16.13 48.81 10.60
N ASN A 92 -15.90 49.45 9.46
CA ASN A 92 -15.10 48.92 8.32
C ASN A 92 -13.64 48.52 8.68
N GLU A 93 -13.26 48.58 9.96
CA GLU A 93 -11.93 48.28 10.49
C GLU A 93 -11.97 46.96 11.28
N SER A 94 -10.84 46.27 11.40
CA SER A 94 -10.82 45.01 12.14
C SER A 94 -11.19 45.27 13.61
N LEU A 95 -12.10 44.45 14.14
CA LEU A 95 -12.67 44.62 15.48
C LEU A 95 -11.61 44.45 16.59
N GLU A 96 -10.49 43.82 16.25
CA GLU A 96 -9.31 43.70 17.10
C GLU A 96 -8.54 45.02 17.18
N ASP A 97 -8.39 45.75 16.07
CA ASP A 97 -7.71 47.05 16.02
C ASP A 97 -8.48 48.12 16.82
N ILE A 98 -9.82 48.08 16.76
CA ILE A 98 -10.70 48.96 17.54
C ILE A 98 -10.46 48.76 19.04
N ARG A 99 -10.30 47.51 19.48
CA ARG A 99 -10.05 47.21 20.89
C ARG A 99 -8.67 47.71 21.33
N ASP A 100 -7.64 47.37 20.58
CA ASP A 100 -6.26 47.58 20.99
C ASP A 100 -5.85 49.05 20.95
N LEU A 101 -6.49 49.85 20.10
CA LEU A 101 -6.23 51.28 19.96
C LEU A 101 -7.15 52.17 20.81
N LEU A 102 -8.47 51.89 20.83
CA LEU A 102 -9.45 52.81 21.44
C LEU A 102 -9.67 52.59 22.93
N ILE A 103 -9.31 51.41 23.46
CA ILE A 103 -9.43 51.11 24.89
C ILE A 103 -8.04 51.14 25.51
N ILE A 104 -7.85 52.05 26.48
CA ILE A 104 -6.56 52.29 27.11
C ILE A 104 -6.71 52.08 28.61
N ARG A 105 -6.23 50.94 29.11
CA ARG A 105 -6.29 50.60 30.54
C ARG A 105 -4.91 50.57 31.16
N ASN A 106 -4.81 51.00 32.42
CA ASN A 106 -3.57 50.85 33.17
C ASN A 106 -3.10 49.39 33.23
N SER A 107 -3.99 48.42 33.50
CA SER A 107 -3.65 46.99 33.53
C SER A 107 -3.06 46.48 32.22
N ASP A 108 -3.56 46.97 31.07
CA ASP A 108 -3.07 46.57 29.76
C ASP A 108 -1.66 47.15 29.52
N LEU A 109 -1.42 48.39 29.95
CA LEU A 109 -0.08 48.98 29.97
C LEU A 109 0.87 48.20 30.91
N GLU A 110 0.36 47.47 31.91
CA GLU A 110 1.15 46.59 32.78
C GLU A 110 1.41 45.18 32.22
N ILE A 111 0.47 44.58 31.49
CA ILE A 111 0.61 43.21 30.94
C ILE A 111 1.58 43.16 29.77
N LEU A 112 1.70 44.26 29.03
CA LEU A 112 2.69 44.44 27.95
C LEU A 112 4.16 44.43 28.43
N LYS A 113 4.38 44.32 29.75
CA LYS A 113 5.70 44.33 30.40
C LYS A 113 6.40 42.97 30.45
N GLN A 114 5.75 41.88 30.04
CA GLN A 114 6.42 40.57 29.92
C GLN A 114 7.08 40.47 28.53
N GLU A 115 8.40 40.24 28.47
CA GLU A 115 9.23 40.29 27.25
C GLU A 115 8.62 39.54 26.05
N SER A 116 7.94 38.41 26.26
CA SER A 116 7.27 37.64 25.18
C SER A 116 5.96 38.25 24.61
N CYS A 117 5.39 39.24 25.30
CA CYS A 117 4.13 39.89 24.97
C CYS A 117 4.34 41.22 24.22
N PHE A 118 5.52 41.83 24.37
CA PHE A 118 5.87 43.14 23.85
C PHE A 118 5.87 43.17 22.31
N ASP A 119 6.57 42.22 21.68
CA ASP A 119 6.69 42.14 20.22
C ASP A 119 5.32 41.87 19.59
N ARG A 120 4.55 40.95 20.17
CA ARG A 120 3.20 40.60 19.68
C ARG A 120 2.23 41.76 19.79
N ALA A 121 2.32 42.57 20.84
CA ALA A 121 1.44 43.71 21.02
C ALA A 121 1.82 44.88 20.12
N THR A 122 3.10 45.06 19.86
CA THR A 122 3.60 46.07 18.92
C THR A 122 3.25 45.69 17.49
N ASP A 123 3.45 44.42 17.11
CA ASP A 123 3.02 43.88 15.81
C ASP A 123 1.51 44.01 15.64
N LYS A 124 0.70 43.71 16.67
CA LYS A 124 -0.76 43.93 16.65
C LYS A 124 -1.15 45.40 16.53
N LEU A 125 -0.54 46.28 17.32
CA LEU A 125 -0.83 47.73 17.28
C LEU A 125 -0.47 48.36 15.93
N LEU A 126 0.52 47.78 15.23
CA LEU A 126 0.99 48.26 13.94
C LEU A 126 0.41 47.47 12.75
N GLY A 127 -0.42 46.45 13.02
CA GLY A 127 -1.05 45.60 12.00
C GLY A 127 -0.08 44.71 11.21
N LEU A 128 1.10 44.42 11.76
CA LEU A 128 2.13 43.60 11.10
C LEU A 128 1.75 42.12 11.13
N ARG A 129 1.72 41.49 9.96
CA ARG A 129 1.60 40.04 9.77
C ARG A 129 2.90 39.41 9.32
N SER A 130 4.03 40.12 9.44
CA SER A 130 5.38 39.60 9.20
C SER A 130 5.67 38.23 9.85
N ALA A 131 5.09 37.93 11.02
CA ALA A 131 5.27 36.61 11.64
C ALA A 131 4.58 35.51 10.83
N ASP A 132 3.33 35.74 10.42
CA ASP A 132 2.54 34.82 9.63
C ASP A 132 3.16 34.62 8.24
N ILE A 133 3.64 35.72 7.63
CA ILE A 133 4.32 35.69 6.34
C ILE A 133 5.60 34.83 6.42
N ASN A 134 6.41 35.02 7.47
CA ASN A 134 7.62 34.22 7.66
C ASN A 134 7.32 32.72 7.88
N VAL A 135 6.21 32.38 8.53
CA VAL A 135 5.75 30.99 8.64
C VAL A 135 5.41 30.41 7.26
N ILE A 136 4.73 31.19 6.41
CA ILE A 136 4.40 30.76 5.04
C ILE A 136 5.68 30.59 4.21
N ILE A 137 6.63 31.54 4.29
CA ILE A 137 7.93 31.43 3.60
C ILE A 137 8.68 30.17 4.04
N ALA A 138 8.71 29.87 5.35
CA ALA A 138 9.35 28.66 5.86
C ALA A 138 8.67 27.39 5.34
N ALA A 139 7.33 27.36 5.28
CA ALA A 139 6.58 26.24 4.72
C ALA A 139 6.87 26.05 3.22
N LEU A 140 6.93 27.14 2.44
CA LEU A 140 7.28 27.09 1.02
C LEU A 140 8.72 26.61 0.78
N LYS A 141 9.66 27.02 1.63
CA LYS A 141 11.04 26.51 1.59
C LYS A 141 11.09 25.01 1.85
N ALA A 142 10.35 24.53 2.84
CA ALA A 142 10.29 23.11 3.18
C ALA A 142 9.65 22.28 2.06
N GLU A 143 8.50 22.73 1.54
CA GLU A 143 7.76 22.06 0.46
C GLU A 143 8.61 21.99 -0.83
N GLY A 144 9.23 23.10 -1.21
CA GLY A 144 10.15 23.16 -2.36
C GLY A 144 11.49 22.47 -2.12
N SER A 145 11.75 21.96 -0.91
CA SER A 145 13.05 21.42 -0.47
C SER A 145 14.22 22.36 -0.79
N LEU A 146 14.06 23.65 -0.52
CA LEU A 146 15.00 24.70 -0.89
C LEU A 146 16.06 24.93 0.20
N THR A 147 17.25 25.37 -0.19
CA THR A 147 18.28 25.84 0.73
C THR A 147 17.91 27.22 1.30
N GLU A 148 18.37 27.50 2.53
CA GLU A 148 18.01 28.75 3.22
C GLU A 148 18.46 30.03 2.50
N LYS A 149 19.66 30.02 1.90
CA LYS A 149 20.31 31.22 1.36
C LYS A 149 20.17 31.37 -0.15
N THR A 150 20.43 30.30 -0.90
CA THR A 150 20.43 30.35 -2.37
C THR A 150 19.08 30.00 -2.97
N LEU A 151 18.14 29.49 -2.14
CA LEU A 151 16.86 28.94 -2.57
C LEU A 151 17.02 27.85 -3.64
N GLU A 152 18.18 27.21 -3.74
CA GLU A 152 18.37 26.09 -4.66
C GLU A 152 17.75 24.82 -4.09
N ILE A 153 17.42 23.85 -4.95
CA ILE A 153 16.95 22.55 -4.49
C ILE A 153 18.07 21.90 -3.67
N SER A 154 17.77 21.62 -2.40
CA SER A 154 18.68 21.00 -1.45
C SER A 154 19.09 19.61 -1.91
N ARG A 155 20.30 19.19 -1.56
CA ARG A 155 20.83 17.83 -1.74
C ARG A 155 21.09 17.11 -0.41
N ALA A 156 20.80 17.79 0.70
CA ALA A 156 21.09 17.28 2.03
C ALA A 156 20.13 16.15 2.42
N GLY A 157 20.65 15.11 3.07
CA GLY A 157 19.86 14.02 3.63
C GLY A 157 19.74 12.79 2.71
N SER A 158 18.54 12.23 2.64
CA SER A 158 18.24 10.98 1.94
C SER A 158 18.46 11.05 0.42
N ILE A 159 18.72 9.91 -0.22
CA ILE A 159 18.73 9.78 -1.68
C ILE A 159 17.36 10.08 -2.31
N GLU A 160 16.28 10.02 -1.52
CA GLU A 160 14.91 10.37 -1.92
C GLU A 160 14.61 11.88 -1.85
N ASN A 161 15.60 12.68 -1.46
CA ASN A 161 15.53 14.13 -1.52
C ASN A 161 15.37 14.57 -3.00
N PRO A 162 14.50 15.56 -3.29
CA PRO A 162 14.27 16.03 -4.66
C PRO A 162 15.53 16.38 -5.44
N GLY A 163 16.54 17.01 -4.81
CA GLY A 163 17.79 17.38 -5.49
C GLY A 163 18.61 16.16 -5.90
N ASN A 164 18.71 15.15 -5.03
CA ASN A 164 19.43 13.91 -5.33
C ASN A 164 18.71 13.10 -6.42
N GLN A 165 17.38 13.03 -6.36
CA GLN A 165 16.55 12.37 -7.38
C GLN A 165 16.69 13.05 -8.76
N LEU A 166 16.73 14.38 -8.76
CA LEU A 166 16.90 15.17 -9.98
C LEU A 166 18.30 15.00 -10.59
N ASP A 167 19.35 14.93 -9.78
CA ASP A 167 20.71 14.64 -10.27
C ASP A 167 20.79 13.24 -10.90
N ILE A 168 20.22 12.22 -10.23
CA ILE A 168 20.16 10.83 -10.75
C ILE A 168 19.38 10.80 -12.07
N ALA A 169 18.19 11.42 -12.12
CA ALA A 169 17.34 11.45 -13.30
C ALA A 169 18.04 12.16 -14.47
N ARG A 170 18.71 13.30 -14.25
CA ARG A 170 19.45 14.01 -15.31
C ARG A 170 20.62 13.18 -15.84
N GLN A 171 21.39 12.55 -14.96
CA GLN A 171 22.50 11.69 -15.37
C GLN A 171 22.00 10.48 -16.17
N LEU A 172 20.88 9.87 -15.76
CA LEU A 172 20.27 8.75 -16.45
C LEU A 172 19.71 9.16 -17.81
N LEU A 173 18.96 10.26 -17.87
CA LEU A 173 18.44 10.83 -19.11
C LEU A 173 19.56 11.10 -20.12
N ALA A 174 20.66 11.71 -19.67
CA ALA A 174 21.84 11.93 -20.52
C ALA A 174 22.48 10.62 -20.99
N SER A 175 22.60 9.63 -20.09
CA SER A 175 23.15 8.32 -20.42
C SER A 175 22.32 7.62 -21.51
N ILE A 176 20.98 7.62 -21.36
CA ILE A 176 20.05 7.00 -22.31
C ILE A 176 20.07 7.75 -23.65
N LYS A 177 20.02 9.09 -23.64
CA LYS A 177 20.09 9.90 -24.87
C LYS A 177 21.39 9.65 -25.64
N ASN A 178 22.52 9.59 -24.95
CA ASN A 178 23.81 9.27 -25.57
C ASN A 178 23.81 7.84 -26.14
N TYR A 179 23.18 6.89 -25.46
CA TYR A 179 23.07 5.52 -25.92
C TYR A 179 22.20 5.39 -27.17
N LEU A 180 21.07 6.10 -27.21
CA LEU A 180 20.16 6.17 -28.36
C LEU A 180 20.78 6.88 -29.59
N ALA A 181 21.83 7.67 -29.40
CA ALA A 181 22.51 8.42 -30.44
C ALA A 181 23.70 7.68 -31.08
N ARG A 182 23.95 6.42 -30.72
CA ARG A 182 25.08 5.65 -31.28
C ARG A 182 24.86 5.29 -32.75
N ASP A 183 25.96 5.18 -33.51
CA ASP A 183 25.90 4.83 -34.94
C ASP A 183 25.40 3.39 -35.20
N ASP A 184 25.53 2.50 -34.22
CA ASP A 184 25.16 1.08 -34.32
C ASP A 184 23.70 0.77 -33.92
N VAL A 185 22.89 1.79 -33.62
CA VAL A 185 21.48 1.64 -33.17
C VAL A 185 20.65 0.79 -34.15
N ALA A 186 20.81 0.98 -35.46
CA ALA A 186 20.07 0.21 -36.45
C ALA A 186 20.42 -1.30 -36.41
N SER A 187 21.70 -1.62 -36.17
CA SER A 187 22.16 -3.00 -36.00
C SER A 187 21.60 -3.62 -34.72
N ILE A 188 21.63 -2.87 -33.61
CA ILE A 188 21.06 -3.30 -32.33
C ILE A 188 19.57 -3.61 -32.47
N LYS A 189 18.78 -2.70 -33.09
CA LYS A 189 17.35 -2.92 -33.33
C LYS A 189 17.05 -4.16 -34.16
N ASN A 190 17.85 -4.43 -35.19
CA ASN A 190 17.69 -5.65 -35.99
C ASN A 190 17.95 -6.90 -35.14
N ASN A 191 18.99 -6.90 -34.30
CA ASN A 191 19.27 -8.02 -33.40
C ASN A 191 18.16 -8.20 -32.35
N GLU A 192 17.59 -7.11 -31.80
CA GLU A 192 16.45 -7.17 -30.88
C GLU A 192 15.23 -7.83 -31.55
N LEU A 193 14.90 -7.41 -32.77
CA LEU A 193 13.81 -8.00 -33.57
C LEU A 193 14.05 -9.49 -33.84
N GLU A 194 15.25 -9.86 -34.25
CA GLU A 194 15.60 -11.25 -34.54
C GLU A 194 15.58 -12.12 -33.27
N ILE A 195 16.07 -11.60 -32.14
CA ILE A 195 15.96 -12.26 -30.83
C ILE A 195 14.49 -12.51 -30.48
N LEU A 196 13.61 -11.53 -30.72
CA LEU A 196 12.18 -11.63 -30.44
C LEU A 196 11.50 -12.67 -31.35
N GLU A 197 11.77 -12.64 -32.65
CA GLU A 197 11.26 -13.61 -33.62
C GLU A 197 11.69 -15.05 -33.31
N ILE A 198 12.98 -15.26 -32.99
CA ILE A 198 13.50 -16.57 -32.64
C ILE A 198 12.92 -17.05 -31.31
N THR A 199 12.78 -16.16 -30.32
CA THR A 199 12.19 -16.50 -29.02
C THR A 199 10.75 -16.95 -29.16
N GLU A 200 9.94 -16.24 -29.96
CA GLU A 200 8.56 -16.61 -30.23
C GLU A 200 8.46 -17.90 -31.05
N SER A 201 9.35 -18.07 -32.03
CA SER A 201 9.47 -19.32 -32.78
C SER A 201 9.77 -20.50 -31.84
N LEU A 202 10.77 -20.37 -30.96
CA LEU A 202 11.08 -21.39 -29.97
C LEU A 202 9.90 -21.70 -29.05
N ARG A 203 9.11 -20.70 -28.64
CA ARG A 203 7.89 -20.93 -27.84
C ARG A 203 6.90 -21.82 -28.58
N ILE A 204 6.65 -21.54 -29.87
CA ILE A 204 5.76 -22.33 -30.73
C ILE A 204 6.29 -23.76 -30.93
N PHE A 205 7.58 -23.91 -31.24
CA PHE A 205 8.21 -25.21 -31.45
C PHE A 205 8.25 -26.05 -30.16
N ASN A 206 8.54 -25.44 -29.01
CA ASN A 206 8.49 -26.14 -27.72
C ASN A 206 7.08 -26.62 -27.37
N LYS A 207 6.04 -25.80 -27.64
CA LYS A 207 4.65 -26.23 -27.50
C LYS A 207 4.33 -27.41 -28.42
N ARG A 208 4.75 -27.35 -29.69
CA ARG A 208 4.59 -28.45 -30.65
C ARG A 208 5.30 -29.73 -30.20
N LYS A 209 6.52 -29.61 -29.67
CA LYS A 209 7.28 -30.73 -29.10
C LYS A 209 6.55 -31.37 -27.93
N ASP A 210 6.00 -30.56 -27.03
CA ASP A 210 5.23 -31.04 -25.89
C ASP A 210 3.98 -31.80 -26.33
N GLU A 211 3.21 -31.26 -27.28
CA GLU A 211 2.06 -31.94 -27.89
C GLU A 211 2.46 -33.29 -28.55
N LEU A 212 3.54 -33.32 -29.31
CA LEU A 212 4.03 -34.53 -29.97
C LEU A 212 4.57 -35.58 -28.97
N ASN A 213 5.23 -35.15 -27.90
CA ASN A 213 5.68 -36.05 -26.83
C ASN A 213 4.49 -36.66 -26.08
N LYS A 214 3.48 -35.86 -25.76
CA LYS A 214 2.26 -36.38 -25.14
C LYS A 214 1.50 -37.33 -26.08
N ALA A 215 1.41 -37.02 -27.37
CA ALA A 215 0.86 -37.93 -28.38
C ALA A 215 1.65 -39.24 -28.51
N ARG A 216 2.99 -39.17 -28.43
CA ARG A 216 3.87 -40.36 -28.39
C ARG A 216 3.54 -41.23 -27.18
N ASN A 217 3.50 -40.62 -25.99
CA ASN A 217 3.21 -41.30 -24.74
C ASN A 217 1.82 -41.97 -24.78
N LEU A 218 0.81 -41.28 -25.31
CA LEU A 218 -0.55 -41.83 -25.50
C LEU A 218 -0.55 -43.03 -26.46
N ARG A 219 0.17 -42.94 -27.58
CA ARG A 219 0.30 -44.05 -28.54
C ARG A 219 1.00 -45.26 -27.94
N GLU A 220 2.11 -45.04 -27.23
CA GLU A 220 2.85 -46.10 -26.53
C GLU A 220 2.00 -46.75 -25.44
N TYR A 221 1.27 -45.94 -24.66
CA TYR A 221 0.32 -46.41 -23.65
C TYR A 221 -0.77 -47.28 -24.27
N LYS A 222 -1.48 -46.78 -25.31
CA LYS A 222 -2.55 -47.53 -26.00
C LYS A 222 -2.02 -48.82 -26.65
N LYS A 223 -0.80 -48.80 -27.19
CA LYS A 223 -0.13 -49.98 -27.75
C LYS A 223 0.14 -51.05 -26.68
N LEU A 224 0.65 -50.64 -25.52
CA LEU A 224 0.92 -51.54 -24.39
C LEU A 224 -0.36 -52.06 -23.74
N GLU A 225 -1.35 -51.19 -23.55
CA GLU A 225 -2.67 -51.55 -23.02
C GLU A 225 -3.35 -52.58 -23.93
N HIS A 226 -3.39 -52.32 -25.24
CA HIS A 226 -3.94 -53.26 -26.21
C HIS A 226 -3.19 -54.60 -26.20
N ALA A 227 -1.86 -54.60 -26.12
CA ALA A 227 -1.07 -55.82 -26.00
C ALA A 227 -1.43 -56.60 -24.72
N CYS A 228 -1.60 -55.92 -23.58
CA CYS A 228 -2.02 -56.55 -22.32
C CYS A 228 -3.41 -57.17 -22.43
N GLN A 229 -4.39 -56.40 -22.89
CA GLN A 229 -5.76 -56.87 -23.07
C GLN A 229 -5.83 -58.06 -24.03
N THR A 230 -5.06 -58.01 -25.12
CA THR A 230 -4.99 -59.08 -26.12
C THR A 230 -4.39 -60.35 -25.52
N ALA A 231 -3.27 -60.25 -24.81
CA ALA A 231 -2.63 -61.38 -24.15
C ALA A 231 -3.56 -62.01 -23.09
N GLU A 232 -4.21 -61.21 -22.25
CA GLU A 232 -5.12 -61.69 -21.22
C GLU A 232 -6.36 -62.36 -21.80
N LYS A 233 -7.00 -61.75 -22.79
CA LYS A 233 -8.17 -62.31 -23.48
C LYS A 233 -7.87 -63.70 -24.01
N TYR A 234 -6.78 -63.85 -24.77
CA TYR A 234 -6.45 -65.15 -25.36
C TYR A 234 -5.93 -66.14 -24.32
N LEU A 235 -5.23 -65.71 -23.27
CA LEU A 235 -4.84 -66.59 -22.15
C LEU A 235 -6.06 -67.11 -21.36
N GLU A 236 -7.10 -66.30 -21.22
CA GLU A 236 -8.35 -66.69 -20.58
C GLU A 236 -9.17 -67.62 -21.47
N GLU A 237 -9.35 -67.28 -22.74
CA GLU A 237 -10.04 -68.15 -23.72
C GLU A 237 -9.32 -69.50 -23.91
N ILE A 238 -7.98 -69.56 -23.80
CA ILE A 238 -7.21 -70.82 -23.81
C ILE A 238 -7.38 -71.61 -22.50
N SER A 239 -7.59 -70.93 -21.37
CA SER A 239 -7.71 -71.58 -20.06
C SER A 239 -9.04 -72.33 -19.87
N VAL A 240 -10.05 -72.00 -20.67
CA VAL A 240 -11.36 -72.66 -20.69
C VAL A 240 -11.36 -73.67 -21.84
N VAL A 241 -10.85 -74.87 -21.58
CA VAL A 241 -11.11 -76.01 -22.49
C VAL A 241 -12.63 -76.28 -22.42
N PRO A 242 -13.38 -76.28 -23.54
CA PRO A 242 -14.82 -76.49 -23.51
C PRO A 242 -15.15 -77.78 -22.75
N GLU A 243 -16.07 -77.74 -21.79
CA GLU A 243 -16.45 -78.94 -21.02
C GLU A 243 -16.94 -80.06 -21.95
N ASP A 244 -17.61 -79.71 -23.05
CA ASP A 244 -17.98 -80.64 -24.12
C ASP A 244 -16.77 -81.30 -24.77
N PHE A 245 -15.67 -80.56 -24.97
CA PHE A 245 -14.43 -81.12 -25.51
C PHE A 245 -13.81 -82.12 -24.52
N ILE A 246 -13.75 -81.77 -23.23
CA ILE A 246 -13.24 -82.65 -22.16
C ILE A 246 -14.13 -83.90 -22.04
N ALA A 247 -15.45 -83.74 -22.03
CA ALA A 247 -16.40 -84.83 -21.90
C ALA A 247 -16.36 -85.77 -23.12
N LYS A 248 -16.32 -85.21 -24.34
CA LYS A 248 -16.27 -85.97 -25.60
C LYS A 248 -14.92 -86.69 -25.75
N SER A 249 -13.81 -86.04 -25.45
CA SER A 249 -12.48 -86.67 -25.44
C SER A 249 -12.32 -87.74 -24.34
N ALA A 250 -12.85 -87.51 -23.14
CA ALA A 250 -12.87 -88.50 -22.06
C ALA A 250 -13.75 -89.71 -22.40
N SER A 251 -14.86 -89.51 -23.12
CA SER A 251 -15.71 -90.62 -23.60
C SER A 251 -15.01 -91.48 -24.65
N LEU A 252 -14.32 -90.86 -25.62
CA LEU A 252 -13.55 -91.55 -26.67
C LEU A 252 -12.33 -92.30 -26.11
N LEU A 253 -11.63 -91.73 -25.12
CA LEU A 253 -10.55 -92.40 -24.39
C LEU A 253 -11.03 -93.63 -23.60
N LYS A 254 -12.30 -93.63 -23.17
CA LYS A 254 -12.92 -94.76 -22.47
C LYS A 254 -13.36 -95.87 -23.42
N GLU A 255 -13.80 -95.50 -24.62
CA GLU A 255 -14.30 -96.43 -25.65
C GLU A 255 -13.16 -97.17 -26.38
N HIS A 256 -11.98 -96.54 -26.45
CA HIS A 256 -10.76 -97.12 -27.02
C HIS A 256 -9.69 -97.33 -25.93
N SER A 257 -9.86 -98.36 -25.10
CA SER A 257 -8.92 -98.69 -24.01
C SER A 257 -7.52 -99.13 -24.47
N GLU A 258 -7.28 -99.26 -25.78
CA GLU A 258 -5.97 -99.55 -26.38
C GLU A 258 -5.20 -98.30 -26.81
N LEU A 259 -5.80 -97.10 -26.73
CA LEU A 259 -5.09 -95.81 -26.90
C LEU A 259 -4.30 -95.48 -25.63
N ALA A 260 -3.34 -96.34 -25.27
CA ALA A 260 -2.36 -96.06 -24.24
C ALA A 260 -1.42 -94.95 -24.73
N ILE A 261 -1.74 -93.70 -24.41
CA ILE A 261 -0.88 -92.54 -24.68
C ILE A 261 0.40 -92.68 -23.84
N SER A 262 1.51 -93.03 -24.48
CA SER A 262 2.84 -93.02 -23.89
C SER A 262 3.36 -91.59 -23.78
N TYR A 263 3.46 -91.08 -22.55
CA TYR A 263 4.05 -89.77 -22.27
C TYR A 263 5.57 -89.76 -22.49
N PRO A 264 6.16 -88.75 -23.18
CA PRO A 264 7.58 -88.47 -23.07
C PRO A 264 7.84 -87.95 -21.66
N THR A 265 8.63 -88.72 -20.92
CA THR A 265 9.08 -88.32 -19.60
C THR A 265 10.22 -87.31 -19.73
N ASP A 266 10.08 -86.15 -19.12
CA ASP A 266 11.24 -85.34 -18.73
C ASP A 266 12.00 -86.13 -17.63
N THR A 267 13.07 -86.80 -18.05
CA THR A 267 13.60 -88.03 -17.43
C THR A 267 14.19 -87.86 -16.03
N ASN A 268 14.50 -86.64 -15.59
CA ASN A 268 15.25 -86.45 -14.34
C ASN A 268 14.38 -86.21 -13.08
N ARG A 269 13.08 -85.94 -13.21
CA ARG A 269 12.18 -85.74 -12.05
C ARG A 269 11.34 -86.97 -11.71
N ARG A 270 11.02 -87.82 -12.71
CA ARG A 270 10.32 -89.11 -12.50
C ARG A 270 11.18 -90.11 -11.73
N GLU A 271 12.50 -90.16 -11.91
CA GLU A 271 13.34 -91.10 -11.14
C GLU A 271 13.43 -90.74 -9.65
N PHE A 272 13.53 -89.45 -9.31
CA PHE A 272 13.56 -88.99 -7.93
C PHE A 272 12.22 -89.26 -7.22
N LEU A 273 11.11 -88.99 -7.91
CA LEU A 273 9.77 -89.23 -7.40
C LEU A 273 9.42 -90.73 -7.37
N ASN A 274 9.87 -91.54 -8.33
CA ASN A 274 9.72 -93.00 -8.31
C ASN A 274 10.54 -93.63 -7.18
N ARG A 275 11.73 -93.11 -6.85
CA ARG A 275 12.49 -93.57 -5.67
C ARG A 275 11.74 -93.26 -4.37
N ILE A 276 11.16 -92.08 -4.25
CA ILE A 276 10.33 -91.71 -3.08
C ILE A 276 9.04 -92.55 -3.02
N LEU A 277 8.40 -92.82 -4.15
CA LEU A 277 7.21 -93.68 -4.28
C LEU A 277 7.51 -95.17 -4.01
N ILE A 278 8.69 -95.67 -4.38
CA ILE A 278 9.15 -97.04 -4.04
C ILE A 278 9.41 -97.15 -2.53
N ILE A 279 10.05 -96.14 -1.93
CA ILE A 279 10.27 -96.09 -0.48
C ILE A 279 8.94 -96.04 0.29
N LEU A 280 7.96 -95.25 -0.18
CA LEU A 280 6.63 -95.13 0.43
C LEU A 280 5.74 -96.37 0.17
N SER A 281 5.87 -97.03 -0.99
CA SER A 281 5.12 -98.26 -1.28
C SER A 281 5.65 -99.47 -0.51
N ILE A 282 6.97 -99.58 -0.30
CA ILE A 282 7.57 -100.58 0.61
C ILE A 282 7.08 -100.37 2.05
N GLY A 283 7.02 -99.11 2.51
CA GLY A 283 6.44 -98.77 3.82
C GLY A 283 4.96 -99.13 3.95
N SER A 284 4.17 -98.96 2.87
CA SER A 284 2.76 -99.34 2.84
C SER A 284 2.56 -100.85 2.80
N LEU A 285 3.44 -101.61 2.14
CA LEU A 285 3.38 -103.07 2.09
C LEU A 285 3.71 -103.67 3.45
N ILE A 286 4.70 -103.11 4.15
CA ILE A 286 5.02 -103.47 5.54
C ILE A 286 3.84 -103.16 6.45
N GLY A 287 3.17 -102.01 6.29
CA GLY A 287 1.97 -101.67 7.05
C GLY A 287 0.79 -102.61 6.80
N VAL A 288 0.56 -103.04 5.55
CA VAL A 288 -0.49 -104.00 5.19
C VAL A 288 -0.17 -105.41 5.70
N ILE A 289 1.09 -105.85 5.62
CA ILE A 289 1.53 -107.14 6.18
C ILE A 289 1.43 -107.12 7.70
N LEU A 290 1.85 -106.04 8.36
CA LEU A 290 1.77 -105.88 9.81
C LEU A 290 0.32 -105.83 10.30
N SER A 291 -0.58 -105.19 9.54
CA SER A 291 -2.01 -105.15 9.85
C SER A 291 -2.70 -106.50 9.62
N PHE A 292 -2.24 -107.31 8.67
CA PHE A 292 -2.71 -108.68 8.45
C PHE A 292 -2.20 -109.65 9.54
N VAL A 293 -0.97 -109.46 10.01
CA VAL A 293 -0.36 -110.20 11.13
C VAL A 293 -1.03 -109.87 12.48
N LEU A 294 -1.51 -108.63 12.66
CA LEU A 294 -2.14 -108.18 13.91
C LEU A 294 -3.65 -108.48 14.00
N GLN A 295 -4.28 -109.10 12.99
CA GLN A 295 -5.72 -109.44 12.97
C GLN A 295 -6.66 -108.30 13.43
N LEU A 296 -6.33 -107.05 13.10
CA LEU A 296 -7.20 -105.92 13.37
C LEU A 296 -8.23 -105.83 12.23
N GLY A 297 -9.50 -106.12 12.55
CA GLY A 297 -10.62 -106.18 11.59
C GLY A 297 -11.00 -104.84 10.92
N LEU A 298 -12.21 -104.81 10.33
CA LEU A 298 -12.79 -103.80 9.41
C LEU A 298 -12.41 -102.31 9.60
N ILE A 299 -12.06 -101.88 10.80
CA ILE A 299 -11.64 -100.51 11.13
C ILE A 299 -10.38 -100.10 10.34
N GLY A 300 -9.46 -101.03 10.03
CA GLY A 300 -8.25 -100.75 9.25
C GLY A 300 -8.50 -100.42 7.77
N ILE A 301 -9.58 -100.95 7.19
CA ILE A 301 -9.96 -100.73 5.78
C ILE A 301 -10.60 -99.34 5.59
N ILE A 302 -11.35 -98.87 6.60
CA ILE A 302 -12.04 -97.57 6.55
C ILE A 302 -11.04 -96.41 6.66
N GLN A 303 -9.99 -96.54 7.48
CA GLN A 303 -8.93 -95.51 7.57
C GLN A 303 -8.09 -95.39 6.29
N SER A 304 -7.88 -96.49 5.57
CA SER A 304 -7.11 -96.48 4.31
C SER A 304 -7.89 -95.88 3.15
N PHE A 305 -9.23 -95.97 3.16
CA PHE A 305 -10.08 -95.30 2.16
C PHE A 305 -10.15 -93.77 2.37
N GLY A 306 -10.18 -93.31 3.63
CA GLY A 306 -10.18 -91.87 3.95
C GLY A 306 -8.92 -91.14 3.48
N VAL A 307 -7.75 -91.79 3.58
CA VAL A 307 -6.47 -91.25 3.09
C VAL A 307 -6.43 -91.18 1.56
N LEU A 308 -7.02 -92.17 0.86
CA LEU A 308 -7.11 -92.19 -0.60
C LEU A 308 -7.99 -91.03 -1.13
N VAL A 309 -9.13 -90.77 -0.48
CA VAL A 309 -10.04 -89.67 -0.86
C VAL A 309 -9.42 -88.31 -0.56
N GLY A 310 -8.73 -88.16 0.58
CA GLY A 310 -7.95 -86.95 0.89
C GLY A 310 -6.81 -86.70 -0.11
N PHE A 311 -6.16 -87.76 -0.59
CA PHE A 311 -5.11 -87.68 -1.61
C PHE A 311 -5.64 -87.24 -2.97
N ILE A 312 -6.81 -87.75 -3.38
CA ILE A 312 -7.49 -87.34 -4.63
C ILE A 312 -7.95 -85.87 -4.56
N LEU A 313 -8.45 -85.41 -3.41
CA LEU A 313 -8.87 -84.02 -3.20
C LEU A 313 -7.69 -83.04 -3.25
N VAL A 314 -6.55 -83.40 -2.63
CA VAL A 314 -5.31 -82.60 -2.69
C VAL A 314 -4.71 -82.58 -4.10
N LEU A 315 -4.82 -83.68 -4.86
CA LEU A 315 -4.41 -83.73 -6.27
C LEU A 315 -5.29 -82.83 -7.16
N TYR A 316 -6.61 -82.81 -6.91
CA TYR A 316 -7.58 -81.97 -7.62
C TYR A 316 -7.36 -80.46 -7.34
N LEU A 317 -7.18 -80.08 -6.08
CA LEU A 317 -6.91 -78.69 -5.68
C LEU A 317 -5.52 -78.18 -6.11
N ARG A 318 -4.53 -79.08 -6.26
CA ARG A 318 -3.17 -78.72 -6.73
C ARG A 318 -3.09 -78.57 -8.25
N LEU A 319 -3.97 -79.23 -9.01
CA LEU A 319 -4.02 -79.11 -10.47
C LEU A 319 -4.75 -77.84 -10.96
N SER A 320 -5.64 -77.24 -10.15
CA SER A 320 -6.47 -76.11 -10.61
C SER A 320 -5.73 -74.76 -10.68
N THR A 321 -4.58 -74.59 -10.02
CA THR A 321 -3.93 -73.27 -9.88
C THR A 321 -2.61 -73.08 -10.65
N GLU A 322 -2.07 -74.08 -11.35
CA GLU A 322 -0.76 -73.96 -12.03
C GLU A 322 -0.86 -73.95 -13.59
N MET A 323 -0.29 -72.90 -14.20
CA MET A 323 0.28 -72.82 -15.57
C MET A 323 -0.63 -72.79 -16.82
N ARG A 324 -1.03 -71.60 -17.30
CA ARG A 324 -1.83 -71.45 -18.55
C ARG A 324 -1.06 -71.71 -19.86
N ILE A 325 0.23 -71.34 -19.98
CA ILE A 325 1.04 -71.57 -21.20
C ILE A 325 1.74 -72.93 -21.23
N ASN A 326 2.17 -73.48 -20.09
CA ASN A 326 2.64 -74.88 -20.07
C ASN A 326 1.48 -75.86 -20.25
N ARG A 327 0.24 -75.48 -19.91
CA ARG A 327 -0.98 -76.17 -20.38
C ARG A 327 -1.11 -76.11 -21.90
N PHE A 328 -0.84 -74.96 -22.54
CA PHE A 328 -0.90 -74.81 -23.99
C PHE A 328 0.04 -75.76 -24.73
N ASN A 329 1.35 -75.73 -24.44
CA ASN A 329 2.33 -76.60 -25.12
C ASN A 329 2.00 -78.09 -24.87
N ARG A 330 1.43 -78.39 -23.71
CA ARG A 330 0.99 -79.74 -23.35
C ARG A 330 -0.27 -80.17 -24.12
N ILE A 331 -1.30 -79.33 -24.20
CA ILE A 331 -2.55 -79.59 -24.95
C ILE A 331 -2.26 -79.66 -26.45
N GLU A 332 -1.41 -78.77 -26.99
CA GLU A 332 -0.96 -78.81 -28.39
C GLU A 332 -0.26 -80.13 -28.70
N ASN A 333 0.66 -80.57 -27.84
CA ASN A 333 1.34 -81.86 -28.00
C ASN A 333 0.38 -83.04 -27.83
N GLU A 334 -0.56 -82.99 -26.88
CA GLU A 334 -1.59 -84.02 -26.68
C GLU A 334 -2.52 -84.13 -27.89
N ILE A 335 -2.96 -83.02 -28.50
CA ILE A 335 -3.80 -83.04 -29.72
C ILE A 335 -2.99 -83.49 -30.96
N LYS A 336 -1.71 -83.08 -31.09
CA LYS A 336 -0.83 -83.57 -32.17
C LYS A 336 -0.63 -85.09 -32.07
N MET A 337 -0.39 -85.61 -30.88
CA MET A 337 -0.26 -87.05 -30.62
C MET A 337 -1.57 -87.80 -30.92
N LEU A 338 -2.73 -87.25 -30.53
CA LEU A 338 -4.05 -87.82 -30.87
C LEU A 338 -4.27 -87.85 -32.39
N LEU A 339 -3.97 -86.77 -33.11
CA LEU A 339 -4.06 -86.71 -34.57
C LEU A 339 -3.12 -87.70 -35.27
N GLU A 340 -1.92 -87.92 -34.72
CA GLU A 340 -0.98 -88.95 -35.20
C GLU A 340 -1.54 -90.37 -34.98
N SER A 341 -2.09 -90.67 -33.80
CA SER A 341 -2.69 -91.98 -33.49
C SER A 341 -3.94 -92.29 -34.35
N LEU A 342 -4.76 -91.28 -34.65
CA LEU A 342 -5.92 -91.38 -35.54
C LEU A 342 -5.55 -91.57 -37.03
N SER A 343 -4.27 -91.44 -37.39
CA SER A 343 -3.78 -91.79 -38.74
C SER A 343 -3.77 -93.29 -39.00
N ILE A 344 -3.84 -94.11 -37.94
CA ILE A 344 -3.54 -95.54 -37.96
C ILE A 344 -4.83 -96.38 -37.98
N GLU A 345 -5.95 -95.87 -37.48
CA GLU A 345 -7.25 -96.57 -37.47
C GLU A 345 -8.26 -95.97 -38.47
N THR A 346 -8.75 -96.80 -39.39
CA THR A 346 -9.58 -96.43 -40.54
C THR A 346 -11.08 -96.30 -40.28
N SER A 347 -11.54 -96.18 -39.03
CA SER A 347 -12.98 -96.19 -38.71
C SER A 347 -13.52 -95.01 -37.87
N LEU A 348 -12.71 -94.01 -37.53
CA LEU A 348 -13.21 -92.77 -36.92
C LEU A 348 -13.62 -91.74 -37.97
N SER A 349 -14.86 -91.25 -37.87
CA SER A 349 -15.48 -90.33 -38.84
C SER A 349 -14.59 -89.13 -39.18
N SER A 350 -14.48 -88.80 -40.48
CA SER A 350 -13.74 -87.64 -41.01
C SER A 350 -14.10 -86.31 -40.33
N ASN A 351 -15.29 -86.23 -39.72
CA ASN A 351 -15.80 -85.05 -39.03
C ASN A 351 -15.07 -84.76 -37.71
N TYR A 352 -14.75 -85.76 -36.89
CA TYR A 352 -14.08 -85.52 -35.60
C TYR A 352 -12.61 -85.12 -35.75
N ARG A 353 -11.91 -85.72 -36.74
CA ARG A 353 -10.54 -85.30 -37.12
C ARG A 353 -10.51 -83.85 -37.59
N LYS A 354 -11.52 -83.43 -38.37
CA LYS A 354 -11.67 -82.04 -38.82
C LYS A 354 -11.98 -81.09 -37.66
N GLU A 355 -12.83 -81.49 -36.71
CA GLU A 355 -13.07 -80.74 -35.46
C GLU A 355 -11.79 -80.56 -34.62
N LEU A 356 -10.98 -81.60 -34.46
CA LEU A 356 -9.69 -81.53 -33.74
C LEU A 356 -8.66 -80.66 -34.46
N GLN A 357 -8.56 -80.74 -35.78
CA GLN A 357 -7.69 -79.87 -36.57
C GLN A 357 -8.13 -78.40 -36.49
N ASP A 358 -9.43 -78.13 -36.58
CA ASP A 358 -9.98 -76.78 -36.46
C ASP A 358 -9.69 -76.21 -35.06
N TYR A 359 -9.89 -77.02 -34.01
CA TYR A 359 -9.59 -76.65 -32.63
C TYR A 359 -8.09 -76.40 -32.39
N LEU A 360 -7.20 -77.26 -32.91
CA LEU A 360 -5.75 -77.06 -32.85
C LEU A 360 -5.34 -75.77 -33.59
N SER A 361 -5.89 -75.53 -34.78
CA SER A 361 -5.59 -74.32 -35.55
C SER A 361 -6.03 -73.04 -34.84
N ARG A 362 -7.19 -73.09 -34.16
CA ARG A 362 -7.69 -72.00 -33.32
C ARG A 362 -6.76 -71.74 -32.15
N ILE A 363 -6.35 -72.78 -31.44
CA ILE A 363 -5.40 -72.71 -30.32
C ILE A 363 -4.05 -72.13 -30.77
N MET A 364 -3.47 -72.61 -31.88
CA MET A 364 -2.21 -72.09 -32.42
C MET A 364 -2.28 -70.60 -32.77
N ARG A 365 -3.35 -70.16 -33.45
CA ARG A 365 -3.58 -68.74 -33.75
C ARG A 365 -3.67 -67.86 -32.50
N MET A 366 -4.28 -68.38 -31.43
CA MET A 366 -4.39 -67.64 -30.17
C MET A 366 -3.02 -67.52 -29.48
N ASN A 367 -2.20 -68.56 -29.50
CA ASN A 367 -0.86 -68.52 -28.89
C ASN A 367 0.13 -67.67 -29.68
N GLU A 368 0.01 -67.63 -31.01
CA GLU A 368 0.76 -66.69 -31.85
C GLU A 368 0.49 -65.24 -31.42
N LYS A 369 -0.78 -64.87 -31.25
CA LYS A 369 -1.18 -63.53 -30.78
C LYS A 369 -0.71 -63.22 -29.36
N VAL A 370 -0.69 -64.20 -28.47
CA VAL A 370 -0.15 -64.05 -27.11
C VAL A 370 1.36 -63.83 -27.17
N THR A 371 2.08 -64.61 -27.98
CA THR A 371 3.54 -64.50 -28.13
C THR A 371 3.93 -63.15 -28.74
N GLU A 372 3.20 -62.68 -29.75
CA GLU A 372 3.38 -61.34 -30.34
C GLU A 372 3.15 -60.24 -29.31
N SER A 373 2.05 -60.32 -28.54
CA SER A 373 1.72 -59.35 -27.49
C SER A 373 2.78 -59.31 -26.38
N LEU A 374 3.27 -60.47 -25.94
CA LEU A 374 4.37 -60.56 -24.97
C LEU A 374 5.69 -60.02 -25.54
N GLY A 375 5.94 -60.20 -26.84
CA GLY A 375 7.08 -59.63 -27.54
C GLY A 375 7.07 -58.09 -27.50
N ILE A 376 5.91 -57.48 -27.77
CA ILE A 376 5.71 -56.02 -27.69
C ILE A 376 5.98 -55.50 -26.26
N MET A 377 5.48 -56.19 -25.23
CA MET A 377 5.73 -55.79 -23.83
C MET A 377 7.20 -55.90 -23.45
N LYS A 378 7.87 -56.99 -23.84
CA LYS A 378 9.30 -57.21 -23.55
C LYS A 378 10.19 -56.15 -24.20
N SER A 379 9.89 -55.75 -25.44
CA SER A 379 10.67 -54.72 -26.13
C SER A 379 10.53 -53.34 -25.49
N GLU A 380 9.38 -53.04 -24.89
CA GLU A 380 9.06 -51.70 -24.39
C GLU A 380 9.41 -51.50 -22.90
N ILE A 381 9.40 -52.57 -22.09
CA ILE A 381 9.59 -52.51 -20.62
C ILE A 381 10.91 -53.16 -20.16
N VAL A 382 11.69 -53.76 -21.08
CA VAL A 382 12.98 -54.42 -20.78
C VAL A 382 12.84 -55.40 -19.61
N ILE A 383 11.99 -56.40 -19.80
CA ILE A 383 11.73 -57.45 -18.80
C ILE A 383 12.57 -58.69 -19.14
N GLU A 384 13.52 -59.06 -18.29
CA GLU A 384 14.35 -60.27 -18.44
C GLU A 384 13.60 -61.58 -18.14
N ASN A 385 12.41 -61.47 -17.51
CA ASN A 385 11.64 -62.63 -17.07
C ASN A 385 11.07 -63.47 -18.23
N THR A 386 11.13 -64.79 -18.08
CA THR A 386 10.60 -65.76 -19.04
C THR A 386 9.10 -66.06 -18.86
N HIS A 387 8.49 -65.69 -17.72
CA HIS A 387 7.11 -66.09 -17.41
C HIS A 387 6.03 -65.08 -17.89
N PRO A 388 5.06 -65.50 -18.71
CA PRO A 388 3.99 -64.67 -19.30
C PRO A 388 3.13 -63.87 -18.31
N ASP A 389 2.63 -64.51 -17.26
CA ASP A 389 1.78 -63.83 -16.26
C ASP A 389 2.55 -62.76 -15.47
N THR A 390 3.86 -62.97 -15.29
CA THR A 390 4.75 -62.00 -14.63
C THR A 390 4.95 -60.79 -15.54
N ILE A 391 5.18 -61.01 -16.84
CA ILE A 391 5.32 -59.94 -17.84
C ILE A 391 4.04 -59.08 -17.90
N ILE A 392 2.86 -59.70 -17.93
CA ILE A 392 1.58 -58.98 -17.95
C ILE A 392 1.39 -58.18 -16.65
N LYS A 393 1.68 -58.78 -15.50
CA LYS A 393 1.56 -58.11 -14.19
C LYS A 393 2.51 -56.92 -14.05
N GLU A 394 3.76 -57.07 -14.47
CA GLU A 394 4.75 -55.99 -14.47
C GLU A 394 4.37 -54.88 -15.45
N THR A 395 3.90 -55.25 -16.65
CA THR A 395 3.39 -54.29 -17.64
C THR A 395 2.18 -53.51 -17.13
N LYS A 396 1.23 -54.17 -16.46
CA LYS A 396 0.08 -53.50 -15.82
C LYS A 396 0.50 -52.53 -14.73
N LYS A 397 1.49 -52.91 -13.91
CA LYS A 397 2.04 -52.02 -12.88
C LYS A 397 2.68 -50.79 -13.50
N GLU A 398 3.39 -50.96 -14.62
CA GLU A 398 3.99 -49.85 -15.37
C GLU A 398 2.93 -48.97 -16.06
N LEU A 399 1.88 -49.56 -16.65
CA LEU A 399 0.73 -48.82 -17.20
C LEU A 399 0.02 -47.99 -16.11
N GLN A 400 -0.21 -48.56 -14.92
CA GLN A 400 -0.78 -47.81 -13.79
C GLN A 400 0.10 -46.65 -13.35
N LYS A 401 1.43 -46.80 -13.42
CA LYS A 401 2.38 -45.75 -13.11
C LYS A 401 2.37 -44.62 -14.14
N ARG A 402 2.19 -44.95 -15.42
CA ARG A 402 2.15 -43.96 -16.53
C ARG A 402 0.80 -43.25 -16.65
N LEU A 403 -0.29 -43.85 -16.15
CA LEU A 403 -1.66 -43.34 -16.25
C LEU A 403 -1.84 -41.85 -15.85
N PRO A 404 -1.23 -41.31 -14.78
CA PRO A 404 -1.38 -39.91 -14.40
C PRO A 404 -0.81 -38.91 -15.41
N ASP A 405 0.17 -39.33 -16.21
CA ASP A 405 0.89 -38.48 -17.17
C ASP A 405 0.32 -38.59 -18.60
N ILE A 406 -0.74 -39.38 -18.78
CA ILE A 406 -1.43 -39.57 -20.07
C ILE A 406 -2.57 -38.57 -20.20
N ASP A 407 -2.49 -37.75 -21.25
CA ASP A 407 -3.55 -36.81 -21.63
C ASP A 407 -4.34 -37.38 -22.82
N ASP A 408 -5.54 -37.91 -22.55
CA ASP A 408 -6.42 -38.51 -23.57
C ASP A 408 -7.24 -37.45 -24.34
N SER A 409 -7.06 -36.16 -24.05
CA SER A 409 -7.72 -35.06 -24.79
C SER A 409 -6.97 -34.65 -26.07
N ILE A 410 -5.80 -35.25 -26.31
CA ILE A 410 -4.92 -34.88 -27.42
C ILE A 410 -5.48 -35.40 -28.75
N THR A 411 -5.74 -34.46 -29.66
CA THR A 411 -6.23 -34.75 -31.02
C THR A 411 -5.12 -34.93 -32.05
N ARG A 412 -3.90 -34.48 -31.72
CA ARG A 412 -2.74 -34.52 -32.63
C ARG A 412 -2.17 -35.95 -32.71
N GLU A 413 -2.08 -36.48 -33.93
CA GLU A 413 -1.45 -37.80 -34.15
C GLU A 413 0.07 -37.74 -33.97
N TYR A 414 0.63 -38.80 -33.38
CA TYR A 414 2.07 -38.93 -33.23
C TYR A 414 2.75 -39.22 -34.59
N ASN A 415 3.68 -38.33 -34.96
CA ASN A 415 4.56 -38.50 -36.10
C ASN A 415 6.04 -38.37 -35.66
N HIS A 416 6.80 -39.45 -35.83
CA HIS A 416 8.20 -39.54 -35.44
C HIS A 416 9.11 -38.57 -36.21
N GLU A 417 8.88 -38.39 -37.52
CA GLU A 417 9.66 -37.46 -38.35
C GLU A 417 9.42 -36.02 -37.91
N GLN A 418 8.15 -35.64 -37.67
CA GLN A 418 7.82 -34.30 -37.19
C GLN A 418 8.42 -33.99 -35.81
N LEU A 419 8.47 -34.97 -34.90
CA LEU A 419 9.10 -34.78 -33.58
C LEU A 419 10.61 -34.55 -33.75
N LYS A 420 11.27 -35.35 -34.59
CA LYS A 420 12.70 -35.22 -34.89
C LYS A 420 13.03 -33.87 -35.56
N GLU A 421 12.24 -33.45 -36.55
CA GLU A 421 12.38 -32.14 -37.19
C GLU A 421 12.18 -30.99 -36.19
N THR A 422 11.18 -31.11 -35.32
CA THR A 422 10.90 -30.12 -34.27
C THR A 422 12.07 -30.02 -33.29
N ASP A 423 12.67 -31.15 -32.90
CA ASP A 423 13.85 -31.18 -32.02
C ASP A 423 15.09 -30.54 -32.66
N ILE A 424 15.35 -30.82 -33.95
CA ILE A 424 16.44 -30.20 -34.71
C ILE A 424 16.22 -28.69 -34.78
N ALA A 425 15.03 -28.24 -35.15
CA ALA A 425 14.69 -26.83 -35.25
C ALA A 425 14.82 -26.09 -33.90
N ILE A 426 14.41 -26.70 -32.78
CA ILE A 426 14.61 -26.13 -31.44
C ILE A 426 16.10 -25.97 -31.13
N LYS A 427 16.91 -26.98 -31.46
CA LYS A 427 18.34 -26.94 -31.21
C LYS A 427 19.03 -25.84 -32.02
N GLU A 428 18.81 -25.82 -33.35
CA GLU A 428 19.40 -24.83 -34.25
C GLU A 428 18.99 -23.39 -33.87
N LYS A 429 17.69 -23.17 -33.60
CA LYS A 429 17.19 -21.86 -33.15
C LYS A 429 17.71 -21.48 -31.77
N GLY A 430 17.87 -22.43 -30.86
CA GLY A 430 18.43 -22.20 -29.53
C GLY A 430 19.91 -21.82 -29.56
N GLU A 431 20.69 -22.48 -30.43
CA GLU A 431 22.09 -22.12 -30.70
C GLU A 431 22.19 -20.72 -31.32
N HIS A 432 21.33 -20.42 -32.30
CA HIS A 432 21.29 -19.09 -32.93
C HIS A 432 20.89 -17.99 -31.94
N LEU A 433 19.86 -18.21 -31.12
CA LEU A 433 19.46 -17.27 -30.07
C LEU A 433 20.60 -17.01 -29.08
N SER A 434 21.34 -18.05 -28.70
CA SER A 434 22.47 -17.94 -27.79
C SER A 434 23.61 -17.13 -28.40
N MET A 435 23.88 -17.32 -29.69
CA MET A 435 24.86 -16.53 -30.44
C MET A 435 24.45 -15.06 -30.53
N LEU A 436 23.20 -14.75 -30.91
CA LEU A 436 22.70 -13.38 -30.99
C LEU A 436 22.72 -12.68 -29.63
N LYS A 437 22.30 -13.36 -28.55
CA LYS A 437 22.39 -12.83 -27.18
C LYS A 437 23.83 -12.58 -26.76
N ALA A 438 24.79 -13.39 -27.20
CA ALA A 438 26.20 -13.17 -26.91
C ALA A 438 26.76 -11.94 -27.62
N ILE A 439 26.35 -11.72 -28.88
CA ILE A 439 26.73 -10.53 -29.66
C ILE A 439 26.07 -9.27 -29.09
N SER A 440 24.81 -9.36 -28.68
CA SER A 440 24.05 -8.27 -28.06
C SER A 440 24.28 -8.13 -26.55
N LYS A 441 25.24 -8.86 -25.97
CA LYS A 441 25.45 -8.89 -24.51
C LYS A 441 25.66 -7.49 -23.93
N THR A 442 26.53 -6.69 -24.54
CA THR A 442 26.78 -5.31 -24.09
C THR A 442 25.51 -4.46 -24.09
N HIS A 443 24.65 -4.65 -25.08
CA HIS A 443 23.38 -3.93 -25.14
C HIS A 443 22.42 -4.37 -24.03
N LEU A 444 22.29 -5.68 -23.78
CA LEU A 444 21.49 -6.20 -22.66
C LEU A 444 22.00 -5.72 -21.29
N ASP A 445 23.32 -5.66 -21.12
CA ASP A 445 23.95 -5.14 -19.89
C ASP A 445 23.64 -3.65 -19.69
N HIS A 446 23.59 -2.84 -20.76
CA HIS A 446 23.18 -1.44 -20.67
C HIS A 446 21.69 -1.29 -20.30
N LEU A 447 20.81 -2.09 -20.90
CA LEU A 447 19.39 -2.07 -20.55
C LEU A 447 19.17 -2.42 -19.07
N ALA A 448 19.88 -3.42 -18.55
CA ALA A 448 19.83 -3.81 -17.15
C ALA A 448 20.38 -2.72 -16.19
N ASP A 449 21.46 -2.01 -16.57
CA ASP A 449 21.96 -0.85 -15.82
C ASP A 449 20.92 0.27 -15.76
N PHE A 450 20.30 0.60 -16.90
CA PHE A 450 19.25 1.61 -16.95
C PHE A 450 18.05 1.22 -16.09
N GLU A 451 17.59 -0.03 -16.16
CA GLU A 451 16.51 -0.54 -15.32
C GLU A 451 16.84 -0.42 -13.83
N THR A 452 18.05 -0.81 -13.44
CA THR A 452 18.51 -0.71 -12.04
C THR A 452 18.49 0.73 -11.55
N ARG A 453 18.98 1.67 -12.37
CA ARG A 453 19.01 3.10 -12.04
C ARG A 453 17.59 3.70 -12.02
N LEU A 454 16.71 3.32 -12.94
CA LEU A 454 15.30 3.71 -12.92
C LEU A 454 14.60 3.24 -11.63
N GLY A 455 14.92 2.03 -11.14
CA GLY A 455 14.39 1.50 -9.88
C GLY A 455 14.74 2.33 -8.64
N THR A 456 15.77 3.19 -8.71
CA THR A 456 16.13 4.11 -7.63
C THR A 456 15.28 5.38 -7.61
N LEU A 457 14.60 5.70 -8.72
CA LEU A 457 13.79 6.90 -8.86
C LEU A 457 12.40 6.71 -8.24
N ARG A 458 11.91 7.73 -7.54
CA ARG A 458 10.61 7.72 -6.85
C ARG A 458 9.52 8.41 -7.66
N PHE A 459 9.20 7.87 -8.84
CA PHE A 459 8.18 8.45 -9.74
C PHE A 459 6.85 8.76 -9.05
N GLU A 460 6.31 7.82 -8.27
CA GLU A 460 5.01 7.99 -7.59
C GLU A 460 4.99 9.19 -6.64
N LYS A 461 6.09 9.46 -5.93
CA LYS A 461 6.21 10.57 -4.97
C LYS A 461 6.09 11.94 -5.67
N PHE A 462 6.63 12.07 -6.88
CA PHE A 462 6.73 13.35 -7.57
C PHE A 462 5.68 13.54 -8.64
N LEU A 463 5.37 12.51 -9.43
CA LEU A 463 4.35 12.57 -10.48
C LEU A 463 2.95 12.21 -9.99
N GLY A 464 2.81 11.65 -8.78
CA GLY A 464 1.51 11.21 -8.25
C GLY A 464 0.89 10.02 -8.99
N ARG A 465 1.64 9.39 -9.91
CA ARG A 465 1.21 8.22 -10.70
C ARG A 465 2.28 7.14 -10.68
N SER A 466 1.87 5.88 -10.72
CA SER A 466 2.80 4.76 -10.91
C SER A 466 3.29 4.74 -12.36
N CYS A 467 4.57 5.04 -12.58
CA CYS A 467 5.18 4.85 -13.89
C CYS A 467 5.55 3.38 -14.08
N ARG A 468 4.97 2.75 -15.10
CA ARG A 468 5.43 1.45 -15.63
C ARG A 468 6.28 1.72 -16.84
N TYR A 469 7.57 1.88 -16.63
CA TYR A 469 8.55 1.90 -17.71
C TYR A 469 8.94 0.46 -18.06
N ILE A 470 9.25 0.23 -19.34
CA ILE A 470 9.81 -1.02 -19.83
C ILE A 470 11.16 -0.67 -20.45
N THR A 471 12.19 -1.47 -20.16
CA THR A 471 13.57 -1.28 -20.63
C THR A 471 14.03 -2.51 -21.41
N ASP A 472 13.17 -3.07 -22.24
CA ASP A 472 13.40 -4.31 -22.98
C ASP A 472 13.86 -4.08 -24.42
N SER A 473 13.79 -2.84 -24.92
CA SER A 473 14.19 -2.49 -26.27
C SER A 473 14.66 -1.05 -26.40
N MET A 474 15.36 -0.75 -27.50
CA MET A 474 15.71 0.60 -27.90
C MET A 474 14.51 1.53 -28.07
N ASP A 475 13.36 1.01 -28.52
CA ASP A 475 12.16 1.83 -28.69
C ASP A 475 11.51 2.16 -27.34
N SER A 476 11.51 1.20 -26.41
CA SER A 476 11.01 1.41 -25.04
C SER A 476 11.83 2.48 -24.30
N LEU A 477 13.13 2.62 -24.60
CA LEU A 477 13.97 3.68 -24.03
C LEU A 477 13.54 5.10 -24.44
N ASN A 478 12.89 5.30 -25.60
CA ASN A 478 12.36 6.62 -25.95
C ASN A 478 11.20 7.03 -25.02
N LEU A 479 10.35 6.09 -24.65
CA LEU A 479 9.29 6.33 -23.66
C LEU A 479 9.89 6.65 -22.28
N VAL A 480 10.97 5.98 -21.91
CA VAL A 480 11.71 6.28 -20.67
C VAL A 480 12.29 7.71 -20.70
N VAL A 481 12.78 8.17 -21.85
CA VAL A 481 13.28 9.54 -22.02
C VAL A 481 12.17 10.57 -21.78
N GLU A 482 10.97 10.32 -22.29
CA GLU A 482 9.80 11.17 -22.04
C GLU A 482 9.42 11.18 -20.56
N GLU A 483 9.28 10.01 -19.93
CA GLU A 483 8.93 9.91 -18.50
C GLU A 483 9.99 10.53 -17.57
N LEU A 484 11.28 10.40 -17.90
CA LEU A 484 12.35 11.06 -17.14
C LEU A 484 12.33 12.58 -17.31
N SER A 485 11.95 13.07 -18.49
CA SER A 485 11.83 14.51 -18.74
C SER A 485 10.66 15.09 -17.94
N ASP A 486 9.49 14.45 -17.98
CA ASP A 486 8.32 14.80 -17.16
C ASP A 486 8.65 14.81 -15.66
N PHE A 487 9.39 13.79 -15.20
CA PHE A 487 9.84 13.69 -13.81
C PHE A 487 10.73 14.87 -13.39
N ILE A 488 11.72 15.20 -14.22
CA ILE A 488 12.64 16.33 -13.99
C ILE A 488 11.87 17.65 -14.00
N ASP A 489 10.97 17.83 -14.96
CA ASP A 489 10.19 19.05 -15.12
C ASP A 489 9.21 19.26 -13.97
N CYS A 490 8.61 18.19 -13.46
CA CYS A 490 7.74 18.24 -12.29
C CYS A 490 8.48 18.75 -11.04
N ILE A 491 9.67 18.19 -10.74
CA ILE A 491 10.48 18.62 -9.60
C ILE A 491 10.94 20.08 -9.77
N ASN A 492 11.41 20.46 -10.96
CA ASN A 492 11.85 21.84 -11.22
C ASN A 492 10.69 22.83 -11.11
N SER A 493 9.53 22.50 -11.67
CA SER A 493 8.35 23.36 -11.64
C SER A 493 7.81 23.52 -10.23
N GLY A 494 7.76 22.44 -9.43
CA GLY A 494 7.37 22.51 -8.02
C GLY A 494 8.29 23.44 -7.22
N SER A 495 9.61 23.31 -7.40
CA SER A 495 10.60 24.20 -6.79
C SER A 495 10.47 25.65 -7.26
N ALA A 496 10.28 25.86 -8.56
CA ALA A 496 10.13 27.19 -9.15
C ALA A 496 8.87 27.91 -8.63
N ASN A 497 7.74 27.21 -8.52
CA ASN A 497 6.51 27.76 -7.97
C ASN A 497 6.69 28.18 -6.51
N CYS A 498 7.39 27.38 -5.70
CA CYS A 498 7.71 27.74 -4.31
C CYS A 498 8.59 28.99 -4.23
N LYS A 499 9.57 29.14 -5.13
CA LYS A 499 10.42 30.34 -5.20
C LYS A 499 9.62 31.59 -5.51
N ILE A 500 8.72 31.53 -6.49
CA ILE A 500 7.84 32.65 -6.84
C ILE A 500 6.97 33.02 -5.63
N GLY A 501 6.41 32.02 -4.93
CA GLY A 501 5.68 32.26 -3.69
C GLY A 501 6.53 32.96 -2.64
N ILE A 502 7.76 32.51 -2.40
CA ILE A 502 8.69 33.13 -1.45
C ILE A 502 9.00 34.57 -1.84
N GLU A 503 9.23 34.85 -3.13
CA GLU A 503 9.48 36.22 -3.63
C GLU A 503 8.28 37.14 -3.36
N ILE A 504 7.07 36.70 -3.70
CA ILE A 504 5.82 37.45 -3.43
C ILE A 504 5.66 37.73 -1.94
N PHE A 505 5.80 36.72 -1.10
CA PHE A 505 5.64 36.88 0.34
C PHE A 505 6.76 37.72 0.97
N SER A 506 7.98 37.63 0.46
CA SER A 506 9.08 38.49 0.92
C SER A 506 8.81 39.96 0.56
N GLN A 507 8.32 40.22 -0.65
CA GLN A 507 7.91 41.56 -1.05
C GLN A 507 6.75 42.07 -0.19
N MET A 508 5.75 41.24 0.12
CA MET A 508 4.66 41.61 1.02
C MET A 508 5.17 41.95 2.43
N ASP A 509 6.15 41.21 2.95
CA ASP A 509 6.77 41.49 4.24
C ASP A 509 7.49 42.86 4.23
N ASP A 510 8.22 43.16 3.17
CA ASP A 510 8.89 44.45 2.99
C ASP A 510 7.89 45.61 2.88
N GLU A 511 6.78 45.41 2.15
CA GLU A 511 5.69 46.40 2.04
C GLU A 511 4.98 46.64 3.38
N GLU A 512 4.76 45.61 4.21
CA GLU A 512 4.21 45.77 5.56
C GLU A 512 5.12 46.58 6.47
N LYS A 513 6.42 46.28 6.44
CA LYS A 513 7.45 47.02 7.20
C LYS A 513 7.51 48.49 6.79
N GLU A 514 7.46 48.79 5.50
CA GLU A 514 7.46 50.17 5.02
C GLU A 514 6.20 50.93 5.48
N LYS A 515 5.01 50.32 5.36
CA LYS A 515 3.74 50.91 5.83
C LYS A 515 3.78 51.27 7.31
N VAL A 516 4.36 50.43 8.16
CA VAL A 516 4.48 50.73 9.59
C VAL A 516 5.37 51.92 9.86
N THR A 517 6.50 51.99 9.17
CA THR A 517 7.42 53.13 9.28
C THR A 517 6.71 54.42 8.85
N GLU A 518 5.94 54.36 7.77
CA GLU A 518 5.13 55.47 7.28
C GLU A 518 4.02 55.88 8.25
N LEU A 519 3.28 54.91 8.81
CA LEU A 519 2.21 55.14 9.79
C LEU A 519 2.75 55.82 11.05
N LEU A 520 3.87 55.34 11.59
CA LEU A 520 4.52 55.95 12.75
C LEU A 520 4.96 57.39 12.45
N ASN A 521 5.61 57.62 11.31
CA ASN A 521 6.09 58.95 10.91
C ASN A 521 4.97 59.95 10.64
N LYS A 522 3.83 59.50 10.10
CA LYS A 522 2.65 60.36 9.88
C LYS A 522 1.87 60.60 11.18
N SER A 523 1.95 59.69 12.14
CA SER A 523 1.20 59.78 13.39
C SER A 523 1.68 60.93 14.29
N LYS A 524 0.75 61.43 15.12
CA LYS A 524 1.08 62.36 16.21
C LYS A 524 1.76 61.68 17.40
N ALA A 525 2.05 60.38 17.33
CA ALA A 525 2.60 59.62 18.45
C ALA A 525 3.95 60.17 18.91
N VAL A 526 4.83 60.53 17.95
CA VAL A 526 6.14 61.12 18.24
C VAL A 526 5.97 62.47 18.96
N ASP A 527 5.08 63.32 18.46
CA ASP A 527 4.81 64.64 19.03
C ASP A 527 4.21 64.55 20.44
N PHE A 528 3.24 63.65 20.65
CA PHE A 528 2.66 63.41 21.97
C PHE A 528 3.70 62.88 22.96
N PHE A 529 4.51 61.90 22.56
CA PHE A 529 5.54 61.34 23.42
C PHE A 529 6.61 62.38 23.77
N LYS A 530 7.04 63.18 22.79
CA LYS A 530 7.96 64.30 23.01
C LYS A 530 7.41 65.31 24.00
N ARG A 531 6.13 65.70 23.88
CA ARG A 531 5.49 66.65 24.80
C ARG A 531 5.35 66.09 26.20
N ILE A 532 4.82 64.87 26.37
CA ILE A 532 4.61 64.25 27.69
C ILE A 532 5.94 64.07 28.44
N THR A 533 7.02 63.79 27.71
CA THR A 533 8.35 63.60 28.29
C THR A 533 9.16 64.91 28.44
N GLY A 534 8.54 66.07 28.19
CA GLY A 534 9.20 67.37 28.32
C GLY A 534 10.34 67.59 27.32
N GLY A 535 10.28 66.95 26.15
CA GLY A 535 11.28 67.03 25.09
C GLY A 535 12.41 66.02 25.20
N ARG A 536 12.44 65.18 26.25
CA ARG A 536 13.53 64.22 26.49
C ARG A 536 13.66 63.16 25.40
N TYR A 537 12.55 62.74 24.82
CA TYR A 537 12.51 61.79 23.72
C TYR A 537 11.93 62.47 22.48
N THR A 538 12.65 62.42 21.37
CA THR A 538 12.38 63.26 20.20
C THR A 538 11.89 62.48 18.99
N THR A 539 12.18 61.17 18.94
CA THR A 539 11.83 60.30 17.81
C THR A 539 11.36 58.95 18.32
N ILE A 540 10.42 58.33 17.60
CA ILE A 540 10.04 56.93 17.73
C ILE A 540 10.32 56.28 16.36
N SER A 541 10.99 55.15 16.35
CA SER A 541 11.22 54.34 15.15
C SER A 541 10.94 52.87 15.43
N TYR A 542 10.85 52.06 14.38
CA TYR A 542 10.67 50.61 14.50
C TYR A 542 11.83 49.90 13.82
N ASN A 543 12.48 48.99 14.54
CA ASN A 543 13.51 48.11 14.02
C ASN A 543 12.85 46.85 13.47
N HIS A 544 12.83 46.71 12.14
CA HIS A 544 12.21 45.58 11.45
C HIS A 544 12.92 44.25 11.67
N GLU A 545 14.22 44.24 11.93
CA GLU A 545 14.98 43.01 12.16
C GLU A 545 14.75 42.47 13.58
N ALA A 546 14.84 43.37 14.58
CA ALA A 546 14.58 43.02 15.97
C ALA A 546 13.08 42.93 16.30
N ARG A 547 12.23 43.52 15.45
CA ARG A 547 10.76 43.66 15.65
C ARG A 547 10.41 44.49 16.89
N GLU A 548 11.19 45.54 17.11
CA GLU A 548 11.14 46.34 18.33
C GLU A 548 10.96 47.84 18.03
N VAL A 549 10.19 48.52 18.89
CA VAL A 549 10.14 49.98 18.89
C VAL A 549 11.39 50.53 19.57
N LEU A 550 12.03 51.49 18.91
CA LEU A 550 13.15 52.26 19.43
C LEU A 550 12.72 53.69 19.68
N VAL A 551 13.26 54.29 20.74
CA VAL A 551 13.07 55.71 21.03
C VAL A 551 14.41 56.43 21.07
N GLN A 552 14.46 57.61 20.46
CA GLN A 552 15.65 58.44 20.46
C GLN A 552 15.50 59.58 21.46
N LYS A 553 16.55 59.83 22.24
CA LYS A 553 16.62 61.00 23.13
C LYS A 553 17.04 62.27 22.38
N ASP A 554 16.88 63.40 23.05
CA ASP A 554 17.37 64.71 22.61
C ASP A 554 18.89 64.76 22.35
N ASP A 555 19.68 63.95 23.07
CA ASP A 555 21.12 63.77 22.85
C ASP A 555 21.47 62.86 21.65
N GLY A 556 20.46 62.39 20.92
CA GLY A 556 20.60 61.56 19.74
C GLY A 556 20.78 60.06 20.01
N LYS A 557 20.86 59.61 21.27
CA LYS A 557 21.01 58.18 21.59
C LYS A 557 19.68 57.43 21.48
N SER A 558 19.71 56.26 20.86
CA SER A 558 18.56 55.36 20.75
C SER A 558 18.53 54.37 21.91
N PHE A 559 17.33 54.06 22.38
CA PHE A 559 17.08 53.09 23.44
C PHE A 559 15.95 52.14 23.02
N GLU A 560 16.13 50.87 23.35
CA GLU A 560 15.06 49.89 23.36
C GLU A 560 14.04 50.21 24.46
N THR A 561 12.81 49.74 24.26
CA THR A 561 11.71 49.91 25.21
C THR A 561 11.99 49.24 26.56
N SER A 562 12.71 48.12 26.55
CA SER A 562 13.22 47.38 27.72
C SER A 562 14.05 48.26 28.67
N SER A 563 14.71 49.29 28.13
CA SER A 563 15.59 50.20 28.87
C SER A 563 14.85 51.42 29.44
N LEU A 564 13.55 51.56 29.19
CA LEU A 564 12.75 52.69 29.66
C LEU A 564 12.21 52.45 31.08
N SER A 565 12.12 53.52 31.87
CA SER A 565 11.42 53.44 33.16
C SER A 565 9.93 53.11 32.94
N LYS A 566 9.31 52.42 33.89
CA LYS A 566 7.88 52.04 33.82
C LYS A 566 6.97 53.20 33.38
N GLY A 567 7.07 54.36 34.03
CA GLY A 567 6.24 55.52 33.69
C GLY A 567 6.54 56.12 32.30
N THR A 568 7.77 56.01 31.80
CA THR A 568 8.11 56.42 30.42
C THR A 568 7.54 55.44 29.39
N LEU A 569 7.58 54.15 29.68
CA LEU A 569 7.03 53.13 28.79
C LEU A 569 5.50 53.25 28.67
N ASP A 570 4.80 53.44 29.79
CA ASP A 570 3.35 53.66 29.81
C ASP A 570 2.96 54.89 28.95
N GLN A 571 3.81 55.94 28.96
CA GLN A 571 3.63 57.15 28.15
C GLN A 571 3.89 56.93 26.67
N LEU A 572 4.88 56.12 26.32
CA LEU A 572 5.15 55.75 24.93
C LEU A 572 3.94 55.03 24.33
N TYR A 573 3.39 54.05 25.05
CA TYR A 573 2.21 53.30 24.58
C TYR A 573 0.97 54.17 24.48
N LEU A 574 0.72 55.03 25.46
CA LEU A 574 -0.38 55.99 25.40
C LEU A 574 -0.26 56.86 24.12
N SER A 575 0.93 57.40 23.86
CA SER A 575 1.19 58.21 22.67
C SER A 575 1.02 57.43 21.37
N LEU A 576 1.52 56.19 21.30
CA LEU A 576 1.36 55.31 20.15
C LEU A 576 -0.11 55.02 19.87
N ARG A 577 -0.88 54.59 20.88
CA ARG A 577 -2.31 54.27 20.71
C ARG A 577 -3.11 55.47 20.22
N ILE A 578 -2.94 56.63 20.85
CA ILE A 578 -3.65 57.85 20.45
C ILE A 578 -3.20 58.29 19.05
N GLY A 579 -1.89 58.33 18.80
CA GLY A 579 -1.33 58.80 17.53
C GLY A 579 -1.74 57.92 16.36
N LEU A 580 -1.69 56.59 16.53
CA LEU A 580 -2.11 55.61 15.51
C LEU A 580 -3.63 55.62 15.32
N ALA A 581 -4.41 55.70 16.39
CA ALA A 581 -5.87 55.85 16.28
C ALA A 581 -6.24 57.12 15.49
N GLY A 582 -5.54 58.23 15.71
CA GLY A 582 -5.70 59.45 14.93
C GLY A 582 -5.43 59.26 13.43
N GLN A 583 -4.45 58.42 13.06
CA GLN A 583 -4.14 58.13 11.66
C GLN A 583 -5.15 57.17 11.01
N ILE A 584 -5.51 56.10 11.72
CA ILE A 584 -6.41 55.05 11.22
C ILE A 584 -7.84 55.59 11.11
N PHE A 585 -8.35 56.21 12.17
CA PHE A 585 -9.73 56.70 12.24
C PHE A 585 -9.88 58.19 11.87
N GLY A 586 -8.82 58.88 11.43
CA GLY A 586 -8.79 60.34 11.27
C GLY A 586 -9.86 60.93 10.33
N LYS A 587 -10.44 60.13 9.44
CA LYS A 587 -11.58 60.54 8.58
C LYS A 587 -12.94 60.44 9.27
N SER A 588 -13.04 59.71 10.37
CA SER A 588 -14.25 59.50 11.15
C SER A 588 -13.90 59.32 12.63
N PRO A 589 -13.55 60.42 13.34
CA PRO A 589 -13.13 60.37 14.73
C PRO A 589 -14.07 59.54 15.60
N GLY A 590 -13.49 58.67 16.41
CA GLY A 590 -14.20 57.70 17.23
C GLY A 590 -14.35 58.15 18.68
N PHE A 591 -14.23 57.17 19.58
CA PHE A 591 -14.20 57.38 21.02
C PHE A 591 -12.99 56.65 21.62
N PHE A 592 -12.49 57.14 22.74
CA PHE A 592 -11.54 56.44 23.60
C PHE A 592 -12.22 56.05 24.91
N ILE A 593 -11.96 54.84 25.39
CA ILE A 593 -12.30 54.42 26.74
C ILE A 593 -11.00 54.31 27.53
N MET A 594 -10.83 55.16 28.53
CA MET A 594 -9.59 55.29 29.29
C MET A 594 -9.81 54.86 30.74
N ASP A 595 -9.11 53.83 31.21
CA ASP A 595 -9.16 53.34 32.60
C ASP A 595 -7.86 53.68 33.33
N ASP A 596 -7.87 54.80 34.07
CA ASP A 596 -6.75 55.35 34.81
C ASP A 596 -5.40 55.37 34.05
N PRO A 597 -5.33 55.83 32.78
CA PRO A 597 -4.09 55.81 32.00
C PRO A 597 -2.96 56.67 32.58
N PHE A 598 -3.27 57.56 33.53
CA PHE A 598 -2.32 58.52 34.11
C PHE A 598 -1.77 58.10 35.47
N LEU A 599 -2.10 56.89 35.95
CA LEU A 599 -1.74 56.43 37.29
C LEU A 599 -0.23 56.48 37.56
N ALA A 600 0.59 56.11 36.58
CA ALA A 600 2.04 56.10 36.69
C ALA A 600 2.73 57.46 36.45
N SER A 601 1.96 58.52 36.14
CA SER A 601 2.51 59.83 35.77
C SER A 601 2.62 60.76 36.98
N ASP A 602 3.75 61.47 37.10
CA ASP A 602 3.90 62.57 38.05
C ASP A 602 2.99 63.77 37.69
N THR A 603 2.89 64.75 38.59
CA THR A 603 1.99 65.91 38.40
C THR A 603 2.28 66.68 37.11
N THR A 604 3.56 66.90 36.77
CA THR A 604 3.95 67.66 35.58
C THR A 604 3.55 66.91 34.30
N ARG A 605 3.86 65.61 34.24
CA ARG A 605 3.51 64.78 33.08
C ARG A 605 2.01 64.62 32.93
N ARG A 606 1.27 64.52 34.04
CA ARG A 606 -0.18 64.44 34.05
C ARG A 606 -0.83 65.68 33.43
N ASP A 607 -0.27 66.85 33.71
CA ASP A 607 -0.80 68.12 33.19
C ASP A 607 -0.57 68.22 31.68
N LEU A 608 0.59 67.74 31.21
CA LEU A 608 0.89 67.61 29.78
C LEU A 608 -0.02 66.60 29.09
N GLN A 609 -0.35 65.49 29.75
CA GLN A 609 -1.30 64.49 29.23
C GLN A 609 -2.73 65.02 29.17
N ILE A 610 -3.17 65.79 30.17
CA ILE A 610 -4.49 66.45 30.16
C ILE A 610 -4.58 67.42 28.97
N ALA A 611 -3.53 68.20 28.70
CA ALA A 611 -3.48 69.08 27.52
C ALA A 611 -3.55 68.30 26.18
N ILE A 612 -3.07 67.06 26.14
CA ILE A 612 -3.23 66.19 24.95
C ILE A 612 -4.67 65.70 24.82
N LEU A 613 -5.35 65.36 25.93
CA LEU A 613 -6.78 65.01 25.88
C LEU A 613 -7.62 66.18 25.34
N GLU A 614 -7.29 67.42 25.71
CA GLU A 614 -7.94 68.61 25.18
C GLU A 614 -7.80 68.72 23.65
N GLU A 615 -6.58 68.51 23.14
CA GLU A 615 -6.32 68.49 21.69
C GLU A 615 -7.14 67.40 20.98
N ILE A 616 -7.19 66.19 21.53
CA ILE A 616 -7.95 65.06 20.96
C ILE A 616 -9.45 65.40 20.89
N LEU A 617 -10.00 66.04 21.93
CA LEU A 617 -11.40 66.47 21.97
C LEU A 617 -11.69 67.54 20.91
N HIS A 618 -10.75 68.46 20.65
CA HIS A 618 -10.86 69.45 19.57
C HIS A 618 -10.89 68.81 18.18
N GLU A 619 -10.31 67.62 18.03
CA GLU A 619 -10.38 66.80 16.82
C GLU A 619 -11.67 65.96 16.73
N ASN A 620 -12.70 66.31 17.51
CA ASN A 620 -14.02 65.67 17.56
C ASN A 620 -14.06 64.23 18.09
N TRP A 621 -12.97 63.74 18.68
CA TRP A 621 -12.98 62.48 19.42
C TRP A 621 -13.82 62.59 20.70
N GLN A 622 -14.42 61.47 21.09
CA GLN A 622 -15.04 61.33 22.40
C GLN A 622 -14.09 60.61 23.37
N ILE A 623 -14.11 60.95 24.65
CA ILE A 623 -13.29 60.31 25.68
C ILE A 623 -14.19 59.97 26.87
N LEU A 624 -14.29 58.68 27.20
CA LEU A 624 -14.89 58.17 28.43
C LEU A 624 -13.74 57.85 29.39
N TYR A 625 -13.54 58.69 30.40
CA TYR A 625 -12.43 58.57 31.34
C TYR A 625 -12.91 57.97 32.66
N PHE A 626 -12.40 56.80 33.01
CA PHE A 626 -12.68 56.09 34.25
C PHE A 626 -11.54 56.30 35.24
N THR A 627 -11.89 56.66 36.48
CA THR A 627 -10.90 56.82 37.55
C THR A 627 -11.47 56.52 38.93
N ALA A 628 -10.65 55.98 39.83
CA ALA A 628 -10.95 55.93 41.26
C ALA A 628 -10.34 57.11 42.04
N ASN A 629 -9.50 57.93 41.40
CA ASN A 629 -8.80 59.04 42.05
C ASN A 629 -9.66 60.31 42.02
N GLN A 630 -10.27 60.64 43.16
CA GLN A 630 -11.14 61.81 43.25
C GLN A 630 -10.41 63.12 42.93
N THR A 631 -9.15 63.29 43.37
CA THR A 631 -8.37 64.50 43.07
C THR A 631 -8.12 64.66 41.57
N LEU A 632 -7.88 63.56 40.87
CA LEU A 632 -7.76 63.58 39.40
C LEU A 632 -9.11 63.87 38.75
N ALA A 633 -10.19 63.24 39.22
CA ALA A 633 -11.54 63.49 38.70
C ALA A 633 -11.93 64.97 38.84
N ASP A 634 -11.67 65.59 39.98
CA ASP A 634 -11.95 67.00 40.24
C ASP A 634 -11.12 67.90 39.30
N LYS A 635 -9.84 67.55 39.08
CA LYS A 635 -8.96 68.26 38.14
C LYS A 635 -9.48 68.15 36.70
N LEU A 636 -9.83 66.95 36.24
CA LEU A 636 -10.39 66.72 34.91
C LEU A 636 -11.71 67.49 34.73
N HIS A 637 -12.57 67.50 35.74
CA HIS A 637 -13.80 68.28 35.75
C HIS A 637 -13.52 69.79 35.63
N SER A 638 -12.51 70.31 36.33
CA SER A 638 -12.12 71.72 36.21
C SER A 638 -11.59 72.10 34.83
N CYS A 639 -10.94 71.16 34.12
CA CYS A 639 -10.38 71.39 32.79
C CYS A 639 -11.42 71.26 31.67
N PHE A 640 -12.26 70.23 31.71
CA PHE A 640 -13.18 69.89 30.61
C PHE A 640 -14.64 70.29 30.87
N GLY A 641 -14.98 70.66 32.10
CA GLY A 641 -16.34 70.94 32.52
C GLY A 641 -17.24 69.69 32.53
N GLY A 642 -18.55 69.92 32.66
CA GLY A 642 -19.58 68.89 32.53
C GLY A 642 -19.73 67.94 33.72
N ASN A 643 -20.94 67.43 33.96
CA ASN A 643 -21.21 66.57 35.12
C ASN A 643 -20.48 65.22 35.01
N ALA A 644 -19.70 64.86 36.05
CA ALA A 644 -19.15 63.52 36.19
C ALA A 644 -20.26 62.51 36.52
N ILE A 645 -20.14 61.30 35.98
CA ILE A 645 -20.98 60.17 36.36
C ILE A 645 -20.32 59.53 37.57
N VAL A 646 -20.99 59.60 38.73
CA VAL A 646 -20.51 58.98 39.97
C VAL A 646 -21.15 57.59 40.11
N LEU A 647 -20.33 56.56 40.22
CA LEU A 647 -20.74 55.19 40.46
C LEU A 647 -20.70 54.89 41.95
N ASP A 648 -21.82 54.40 42.48
CA ASP A 648 -21.91 53.93 43.86
C ASP A 648 -21.13 52.61 44.05
N PRO A 649 -20.64 52.31 45.26
CA PRO A 649 -20.15 50.97 45.61
C PRO A 649 -21.20 49.91 45.25
N LEU A 650 -20.75 48.79 44.69
CA LEU A 650 -21.62 47.63 44.52
C LEU A 650 -21.94 47.04 45.90
N GLN A 651 -23.21 46.73 46.14
CA GLN A 651 -23.68 46.10 47.39
C GLN A 651 -23.46 44.60 47.39
#